data_AF-Q0JCC1-F1
#
_entry.id   AF-Q0JCC1-F1
#
_cell.length_a   1.000
_cell.length_b   1.000
_cell.length_c   1.000
_cell.angle_alpha   90.00
_cell.angle_beta   90.00
_cell.angle_gamma   90.00
#
_symmetry.space_group_name_H-M   'P 1'
#
loop_
_entity.id
_entity.type
_entity.pdbx_description
1 polymer ?
#
loop_
_entity_poly.entity_id
_entity_poly.type
_entity_poly.pdbx_seq_one_letter_code
_entity_poly.pdbx_strand_id
1 'polypeptide(L)'
;MERLHTSRNHVYGFIIILLLLVQATAAATSRCPAQQAAALLRLKRSFHHHHQPLLLPSWRAATDCCLWEGVSCDAASGVVVTALDLGGHGVHSPGGLDGAALFQLTSLRRLSLAGNDFGGAGLPASGLEGLAELTHLNLSNAGFAGQIPIGVGSLRELVSLDLSSMPLSFKQPSFRAVMANLTKLRELRLDGVDMSAAAAAAAGDWCDVLAESAPKLQLLTLQSCKLSGAIRSSFSRLGSLAVIDLSYNQGFSDASGEPFALSGEIPGFFAELSSLAILNLSNNGFNGSFPQGVFHLERLRVLDVSSNTNLSGSLPEFPAAGEASLEVLDLSETNFSGQIPGSIGNLKRLKMLDISGSNGRFSGALPDSISELTSLSFLDLSSSGFQLGELPASIGRMRSLSTLRLSECAISGEIPSSVGNLTRLRELDLSQNNLTGPITSINRKGAFLNLEILQLCCNSLSGPVPAFLFSLPRLEFISLMSNNLAGPLQEFDNPSPSLTSVYLNYNQLNGSIPRSFFQLMGLQTLDLSRNGLSGEVQLSYIWRLTNLSNLCLSANRLTVIADDEHIYNSSSSASLLQLNSLGLACCNMTKIPAILRSVVVNDLDLSCNQLDGPIPDWIWANQNENIDVFKFNLSRNRFTNMELPLANASVYYLDLSFNYLQGPLPVPSSPQFLDYSNNLFSSIPENLMSRLSSSFFLNLANNSLQGGIPPIICNASDLKFLDLSYNHFSGRVPPCLLDGHLTILKLRQNKFEGTLPDDTKGGCVSQTIDLNGNQLGGKLPRSLTNCNDLEILDVGNNNFVDSFPSWTGELPKLRVLVLRSNKFFGAVGGIPVDNGDRNRTQFSSLQIIDLASNNFSGSLQPQWFDSLKAMMVTREGDVRKALENNLSGKFYRDTVVVTYKGAATTFIRVLIAFTMIDFSDNAFTGNIPESIGRLTSLRGLNLSHNAFTGTIPSQLSGLAQLESLDLSLNQLSGEIPEVLVSLTSVGWLNLSYNRLEGAIPQGGQFQTFGSSSFEGNAALCGKPLSIRCNGSNAGPPSLEHSESWEARTETIVLYISVGSGFGLGFAMAFLFQVFRGK
;
A
#
# COMPACT_ATOMS: atom_id res chain seq x y z
N MET A 1 -75.69 -55.42 15.82
CA MET A 1 -75.53 -54.37 16.84
C MET A 1 -75.35 -55.05 18.18
N GLU A 2 -74.13 -55.45 18.50
CA GLU A 2 -73.71 -55.83 19.85
C GLU A 2 -72.20 -56.04 19.83
N ARG A 3 -71.54 -55.64 20.91
CA ARG A 3 -70.11 -55.87 21.23
C ARG A 3 -69.09 -54.92 20.59
N LEU A 4 -69.11 -53.70 21.10
CA LEU A 4 -67.91 -52.85 21.21
C LEU A 4 -68.07 -52.01 22.48
N HIS A 5 -67.85 -52.60 23.68
CA HIS A 5 -67.66 -51.79 24.91
C HIS A 5 -66.98 -52.48 26.11
N THR A 6 -66.21 -53.56 25.92
CA THR A 6 -65.52 -54.22 27.07
C THR A 6 -64.20 -54.85 26.64
N SER A 7 -63.15 -54.04 26.46
CA SER A 7 -61.77 -54.55 26.47
C SER A 7 -60.70 -53.48 26.78
N ARG A 8 -61.06 -52.30 27.30
CA ARG A 8 -60.06 -51.29 27.74
C ARG A 8 -59.64 -51.43 29.20
N ASN A 9 -60.34 -52.23 30.01
CA ASN A 9 -60.06 -52.38 31.45
C ASN A 9 -59.20 -53.60 31.81
N HIS A 10 -58.93 -54.54 30.90
CA HIS A 10 -58.10 -55.71 31.22
C HIS A 10 -56.60 -55.52 31.00
N VAL A 11 -56.18 -54.52 30.22
CA VAL A 11 -54.75 -54.24 29.99
C VAL A 11 -54.13 -53.39 31.11
N TYR A 12 -54.90 -52.48 31.72
CA TYR A 12 -54.43 -51.69 32.85
C TYR A 12 -54.27 -52.50 34.15
N GLY A 13 -55.08 -53.54 34.36
CA GLY A 13 -54.95 -54.43 35.52
C GLY A 13 -53.72 -55.33 35.48
N PHE A 14 -53.30 -55.79 34.29
CA PHE A 14 -52.15 -56.69 34.15
C PHE A 14 -50.81 -55.96 34.30
N ILE A 15 -50.74 -54.68 33.91
CA ILE A 15 -49.55 -53.85 34.09
C ILE A 15 -49.33 -53.48 35.57
N ILE A 16 -50.40 -53.27 36.34
CA ILE A 16 -50.29 -52.94 37.77
C ILE A 16 -49.86 -54.16 38.61
N ILE A 17 -50.27 -55.37 38.25
CA ILE A 17 -49.84 -56.60 38.96
C ILE A 17 -48.41 -57.00 38.59
N LEU A 18 -47.94 -56.74 37.35
CA LEU A 18 -46.53 -56.92 37.00
C LEU A 18 -45.61 -55.88 37.68
N LEU A 19 -46.11 -54.67 37.92
CA LEU A 19 -45.42 -53.63 38.70
C LEU A 19 -45.39 -53.93 40.21
N LEU A 20 -46.33 -54.73 40.73
CA LEU A 20 -46.38 -55.10 42.15
C LEU A 20 -45.64 -56.41 42.49
N LEU A 21 -45.36 -57.28 41.51
CA LEU A 21 -44.62 -58.55 41.73
C LEU A 21 -43.09 -58.47 41.50
N VAL A 22 -42.55 -57.32 41.10
CA VAL A 22 -41.09 -57.07 41.08
C VAL A 22 -40.60 -56.50 42.44
N GLN A 23 -41.48 -56.24 43.39
CA GLN A 23 -41.11 -55.85 44.76
C GLN A 23 -41.05 -57.05 45.72
N ALA A 24 -40.18 -58.02 45.46
CA ALA A 24 -39.79 -59.01 46.47
C ALA A 24 -38.46 -59.71 46.17
N THR A 25 -37.42 -58.93 45.83
CA THR A 25 -36.05 -59.28 46.17
C THR A 25 -35.38 -58.01 46.66
N ALA A 26 -34.95 -57.99 47.92
CA ALA A 26 -34.16 -56.91 48.48
C ALA A 26 -32.84 -56.77 47.70
N ALA A 27 -32.82 -55.90 46.69
CA ALA A 27 -31.59 -55.35 46.15
C ALA A 27 -31.30 -54.08 46.95
N ALA A 28 -30.26 -54.13 47.77
CA ALA A 28 -29.76 -52.98 48.53
C ALA A 28 -29.69 -51.75 47.62
N THR A 29 -30.20 -50.60 48.07
CA THR A 29 -30.02 -49.32 47.41
C THR A 29 -28.51 -49.02 47.33
N SER A 30 -27.89 -49.40 46.22
CA SER A 30 -26.48 -49.17 45.94
C SER A 30 -26.27 -47.68 45.68
N ARG A 31 -25.88 -46.95 46.73
CA ARG A 31 -25.53 -45.53 46.67
C ARG A 31 -24.07 -45.38 46.25
N CYS A 32 -23.73 -44.22 45.69
CA CYS A 32 -22.34 -43.81 45.49
C CYS A 32 -21.48 -44.09 46.75
N PRO A 33 -20.28 -44.67 46.63
CA PRO A 33 -19.43 -44.98 47.77
C PRO A 33 -19.09 -43.69 48.52
N ALA A 34 -19.24 -43.70 49.85
CA ALA A 34 -19.06 -42.50 50.68
C ALA A 34 -17.68 -41.84 50.48
N GLN A 35 -16.65 -42.64 50.20
CA GLN A 35 -15.31 -42.15 49.91
C GLN A 35 -15.22 -41.38 48.58
N GLN A 36 -15.88 -41.86 47.52
CA GLN A 36 -15.91 -41.19 46.22
C GLN A 36 -16.73 -39.89 46.28
N ALA A 37 -17.87 -39.91 46.98
CA ALA A 37 -18.65 -38.71 47.24
C ALA A 37 -17.86 -37.65 48.05
N ALA A 38 -17.07 -38.09 49.05
CA ALA A 38 -16.21 -37.20 49.83
C ALA A 38 -15.08 -36.61 48.99
N ALA A 39 -14.46 -37.40 48.11
CA ALA A 39 -13.43 -36.94 47.17
C ALA A 39 -13.98 -35.86 46.22
N LEU A 40 -15.16 -36.08 45.63
CA LEU A 40 -15.82 -35.10 44.77
C LEU A 40 -16.18 -33.81 45.56
N LEU A 41 -16.71 -33.91 46.78
CA LEU A 41 -16.98 -32.72 47.60
C LEU A 41 -15.72 -31.95 47.98
N ARG A 42 -14.58 -32.62 48.14
CA ARG A 42 -13.29 -31.96 48.32
C ARG A 42 -12.85 -31.24 47.05
N LEU A 43 -12.95 -31.91 45.90
CA LEU A 43 -12.63 -31.32 44.60
C LEU A 43 -13.46 -30.05 44.36
N LYS A 44 -14.78 -30.06 44.66
CA LYS A 44 -15.64 -28.88 44.57
C LYS A 44 -15.12 -27.68 45.37
N ARG A 45 -14.55 -27.91 46.56
CA ARG A 45 -14.03 -26.82 47.41
C ARG A 45 -12.78 -26.16 46.84
N SER A 46 -12.10 -26.80 45.90
CA SER A 46 -10.96 -26.21 45.20
C SER A 46 -11.38 -25.21 44.11
N PHE A 47 -12.67 -25.14 43.76
CA PHE A 47 -13.17 -24.26 42.71
C PHE A 47 -13.65 -22.91 43.27
N HIS A 48 -13.33 -21.83 42.56
CA HIS A 48 -13.59 -20.43 42.87
C HIS A 48 -14.60 -19.81 41.89
N HIS A 49 -15.21 -18.67 42.27
CA HIS A 49 -16.33 -18.06 41.53
C HIS A 49 -15.99 -16.66 41.02
N HIS A 50 -16.27 -16.38 39.75
CA HIS A 50 -16.21 -15.01 39.21
C HIS A 50 -17.59 -14.40 38.89
N HIS A 51 -18.59 -15.12 38.37
CA HIS A 51 -19.82 -14.46 37.88
C HIS A 51 -21.16 -15.25 37.92
N GLN A 52 -21.29 -16.38 38.62
CA GLN A 52 -22.60 -17.07 38.80
C GLN A 52 -22.91 -17.46 40.26
N PRO A 53 -24.19 -17.48 40.69
CA PRO A 53 -24.54 -17.61 42.11
C PRO A 53 -24.29 -18.99 42.73
N LEU A 54 -24.21 -20.07 41.93
CA LEU A 54 -24.07 -21.45 42.43
C LEU A 54 -23.31 -22.33 41.41
N LEU A 55 -22.01 -22.54 41.62
CA LEU A 55 -21.20 -23.52 40.86
C LEU A 55 -21.49 -24.93 41.40
N LEU A 56 -21.82 -25.84 40.48
CA LEU A 56 -22.18 -27.24 40.77
C LEU A 56 -23.25 -27.40 41.88
N PRO A 57 -24.46 -26.83 41.73
CA PRO A 57 -25.50 -26.81 42.77
C PRO A 57 -26.02 -28.20 43.20
N SER A 58 -25.86 -29.21 42.33
CA SER A 58 -26.30 -30.58 42.61
C SER A 58 -25.38 -31.33 43.58
N TRP A 59 -24.11 -30.90 43.69
CA TRP A 59 -23.10 -31.55 44.53
C TRP A 59 -23.32 -31.19 46.00
N ARG A 60 -24.05 -32.05 46.73
CA ARG A 60 -24.46 -31.84 48.13
C ARG A 60 -24.13 -33.03 49.01
N ALA A 61 -23.63 -32.77 50.21
CA ALA A 61 -23.40 -33.83 51.20
C ALA A 61 -24.69 -34.63 51.48
N ALA A 62 -24.54 -35.93 51.76
CA ALA A 62 -25.63 -36.88 52.02
C ALA A 62 -26.63 -37.10 50.87
N THR A 63 -26.36 -36.60 49.65
CA THR A 63 -27.08 -36.98 48.42
C THR A 63 -26.28 -37.99 47.62
N ASP A 64 -26.93 -38.73 46.72
CA ASP A 64 -26.27 -39.72 45.88
C ASP A 64 -25.43 -39.04 44.80
N CYS A 65 -24.10 -39.23 44.84
CA CYS A 65 -23.18 -38.56 43.92
C CYS A 65 -23.38 -38.99 42.46
N CYS A 66 -23.99 -40.16 42.23
CA CYS A 66 -24.31 -40.63 40.89
C CYS A 66 -25.42 -39.82 40.20
N LEU A 67 -26.09 -38.91 40.93
CA LEU A 67 -27.08 -37.98 40.41
C LEU A 67 -26.54 -36.55 40.26
N TRP A 68 -25.25 -36.34 40.54
CA TRP A 68 -24.63 -35.03 40.44
C TRP A 68 -24.30 -34.67 38.99
N GLU A 69 -24.40 -33.39 38.66
CA GLU A 69 -24.02 -32.88 37.35
C GLU A 69 -22.57 -33.25 37.03
N GLY A 70 -22.35 -33.74 35.81
CA GLY A 70 -21.04 -34.20 35.36
C GLY A 70 -20.57 -35.54 35.94
N VAL A 71 -21.29 -36.18 36.87
CA VAL A 71 -20.88 -37.47 37.46
C VAL A 71 -21.69 -38.62 36.85
N SER A 72 -21.02 -39.71 36.45
CA SER A 72 -21.66 -40.96 36.04
C SER A 72 -21.12 -42.15 36.81
N CYS A 73 -21.98 -43.10 37.14
CA CYS A 73 -21.63 -44.32 37.87
C CYS A 73 -22.01 -45.60 37.11
N ASP A 74 -21.29 -46.69 37.37
CA ASP A 74 -21.60 -48.02 36.84
C ASP A 74 -22.23 -48.92 37.92
N ALA A 75 -23.50 -49.29 37.73
CA ALA A 75 -24.23 -50.15 38.66
C ALA A 75 -23.88 -51.64 38.53
N ALA A 76 -23.33 -52.08 37.40
CA ALA A 76 -22.99 -53.49 37.17
C ALA A 76 -21.73 -53.94 37.95
N SER A 77 -20.88 -53.00 38.35
CA SER A 77 -19.61 -53.23 39.05
C SER A 77 -19.61 -52.76 40.51
N GLY A 78 -20.78 -52.46 41.09
CA GLY A 78 -20.94 -52.10 42.50
C GLY A 78 -21.23 -50.63 42.80
N VAL A 79 -21.75 -49.86 41.83
CA VAL A 79 -21.98 -48.40 41.88
C VAL A 79 -20.70 -47.66 42.24
N VAL A 80 -19.83 -47.49 41.25
CA VAL A 80 -18.61 -46.67 41.34
C VAL A 80 -18.64 -45.54 40.31
N VAL A 81 -18.04 -44.39 40.63
CA VAL A 81 -17.88 -43.26 39.70
C VAL A 81 -16.96 -43.66 38.55
N THR A 82 -17.49 -43.63 37.32
CA THR A 82 -16.78 -44.02 36.09
C THR A 82 -16.60 -42.87 35.09
N ALA A 83 -17.32 -41.76 35.24
CA ALA A 83 -17.05 -40.54 34.48
C ALA A 83 -17.20 -39.29 35.33
N LEU A 84 -16.30 -38.33 35.08
CA LEU A 84 -16.38 -36.96 35.58
C LEU A 84 -16.22 -36.00 34.39
N ASP A 85 -17.29 -35.34 33.98
CA ASP A 85 -17.32 -34.36 32.90
C ASP A 85 -17.80 -33.00 33.41
N LEU A 86 -16.85 -32.10 33.64
CA LEU A 86 -17.08 -30.73 34.07
C LEU A 86 -16.82 -29.75 32.92
N GLY A 87 -16.82 -30.20 31.66
CA GLY A 87 -16.51 -29.36 30.52
C GLY A 87 -17.43 -28.14 30.40
N GLY A 88 -16.89 -26.95 30.22
CA GLY A 88 -17.64 -25.71 30.01
C GLY A 88 -18.51 -25.25 31.19
N HIS A 89 -18.32 -25.80 32.39
CA HIS A 89 -19.09 -25.42 33.57
C HIS A 89 -18.61 -24.12 34.23
N GLY A 90 -17.62 -23.42 33.64
CA GLY A 90 -17.08 -22.18 34.17
C GLY A 90 -16.31 -22.37 35.48
N VAL A 91 -15.72 -23.55 35.67
CA VAL A 91 -14.87 -23.84 36.83
C VAL A 91 -13.62 -22.97 36.74
N HIS A 92 -13.37 -22.19 37.80
CA HIS A 92 -12.15 -21.41 37.94
C HIS A 92 -11.34 -21.92 39.14
N SER A 93 -10.06 -22.23 38.97
CA SER A 93 -9.19 -22.64 40.08
C SER A 93 -7.76 -22.13 39.88
N PRO A 94 -7.42 -20.93 40.39
CA PRO A 94 -6.10 -20.33 40.18
C PRO A 94 -4.97 -21.07 40.90
N GLY A 95 -5.30 -21.91 41.89
CA GLY A 95 -4.35 -22.82 42.55
C GLY A 95 -4.09 -24.13 41.79
N GLY A 96 -4.71 -24.31 40.62
CA GLY A 96 -4.66 -25.53 39.84
C GLY A 96 -5.63 -26.62 40.32
N LEU A 97 -5.45 -27.82 39.82
CA LEU A 97 -6.33 -28.96 40.08
C LEU A 97 -5.97 -29.64 41.43
N ASP A 98 -6.94 -29.85 42.33
CA ASP A 98 -6.74 -30.68 43.53
C ASP A 98 -6.62 -32.17 43.14
N GLY A 99 -5.44 -32.56 42.66
CA GLY A 99 -5.13 -33.91 42.23
C GLY A 99 -5.31 -34.95 43.35
N ALA A 100 -5.04 -34.58 44.61
CA ALA A 100 -5.20 -35.49 45.74
C ALA A 100 -6.66 -35.90 45.99
N ALA A 101 -7.61 -35.05 45.62
CA ALA A 101 -9.03 -35.39 45.62
C ALA A 101 -9.40 -36.24 44.38
N LEU A 102 -9.00 -35.78 43.19
CA LEU A 102 -9.36 -36.41 41.92
C LEU A 102 -8.83 -37.85 41.80
N PHE A 103 -7.57 -38.10 42.20
CA PHE A 103 -6.90 -39.40 42.03
C PHE A 103 -7.41 -40.50 42.97
N GLN A 104 -8.36 -40.19 43.87
CA GLN A 104 -9.09 -41.19 44.66
C GLN A 104 -10.18 -41.89 43.84
N LEU A 105 -10.57 -41.32 42.69
CA LEU A 105 -11.60 -41.88 41.81
C LEU A 105 -10.97 -42.87 40.81
N THR A 106 -10.34 -43.93 41.32
CA THR A 106 -9.52 -44.87 40.52
C THR A 106 -10.30 -45.66 39.47
N SER A 107 -11.62 -45.77 39.60
CA SER A 107 -12.53 -46.40 38.62
C SER A 107 -12.94 -45.47 37.46
N LEU A 108 -12.37 -44.26 37.38
CA LEU A 108 -12.66 -43.33 36.29
C LEU A 108 -12.21 -43.89 34.94
N ARG A 109 -13.15 -43.89 33.99
CA ARG A 109 -12.95 -44.23 32.58
C ARG A 109 -12.99 -43.01 31.68
N ARG A 110 -13.67 -41.94 32.07
CA ARG A 110 -13.68 -40.66 31.35
C ARG A 110 -13.48 -39.49 32.31
N LEU A 111 -12.57 -38.60 31.96
CA LEU A 111 -12.33 -37.34 32.67
C LEU A 111 -12.31 -36.20 31.65
N SER A 112 -13.19 -35.22 31.83
CA SER A 112 -13.25 -34.01 31.02
C SER A 112 -13.30 -32.78 31.92
N LEU A 113 -12.32 -31.89 31.75
CA LEU A 113 -12.22 -30.58 32.40
C LEU A 113 -12.18 -29.44 31.36
N ALA A 114 -12.55 -29.73 30.11
CA ALA A 114 -12.38 -28.84 28.98
C ALA A 114 -13.09 -27.48 29.13
N GLY A 115 -12.54 -26.41 28.55
CA GLY A 115 -13.19 -25.09 28.53
C GLY A 115 -13.43 -24.46 29.91
N ASN A 116 -12.58 -24.79 30.88
CA ASN A 116 -12.54 -24.19 32.20
C ASN A 116 -11.26 -23.35 32.35
N ASP A 117 -11.02 -22.77 33.53
CA ASP A 117 -9.84 -21.93 33.78
C ASP A 117 -9.11 -22.32 35.07
N PHE A 118 -8.01 -23.05 34.93
CA PHE A 118 -7.12 -23.43 36.01
C PHE A 118 -5.94 -22.46 36.22
N GLY A 119 -6.06 -21.21 35.73
CA GLY A 119 -5.22 -20.08 36.10
C GLY A 119 -3.74 -20.17 35.71
N GLY A 120 -3.41 -20.95 34.67
CA GLY A 120 -2.03 -21.19 34.25
C GLY A 120 -1.27 -22.13 35.17
N ALA A 121 -1.95 -22.89 36.03
CA ALA A 121 -1.29 -23.88 36.87
C ALA A 121 -0.77 -25.07 36.06
N GLY A 122 0.29 -25.72 36.56
CA GLY A 122 0.79 -26.97 36.02
C GLY A 122 -0.15 -28.14 36.26
N LEU A 123 -0.14 -29.12 35.35
CA LEU A 123 -0.75 -30.42 35.63
C LEU A 123 -0.05 -31.09 36.83
N PRO A 124 -0.78 -31.83 37.69
CA PRO A 124 -0.17 -32.52 38.81
C PRO A 124 0.96 -33.47 38.35
N ALA A 125 2.14 -33.33 38.97
CA ALA A 125 3.34 -34.05 38.55
C ALA A 125 3.27 -35.57 38.77
N SER A 126 2.42 -36.03 39.69
CA SER A 126 2.20 -37.44 40.04
C SER A 126 0.75 -37.70 40.46
N GLY A 127 0.36 -38.97 40.52
CA GLY A 127 -0.97 -39.46 40.91
C GLY A 127 -1.92 -39.69 39.73
N LEU A 128 -1.68 -39.06 38.57
CA LEU A 128 -2.45 -39.30 37.35
C LEU A 128 -2.37 -40.77 36.91
N GLU A 129 -1.19 -41.40 37.10
CA GLU A 129 -0.93 -42.81 36.83
C GLU A 129 -1.82 -43.78 37.64
N GLY A 130 -2.45 -43.30 38.72
CA GLY A 130 -3.40 -44.08 39.53
C GLY A 130 -4.77 -44.28 38.87
N LEU A 131 -5.10 -43.51 37.83
CA LEU A 131 -6.35 -43.61 37.08
C LEU A 131 -6.24 -44.69 35.97
N ALA A 132 -5.86 -45.90 36.34
CA ALA A 132 -5.47 -46.95 35.39
C ALA A 132 -6.60 -47.42 34.43
N GLU A 133 -7.87 -47.22 34.78
CA GLU A 133 -9.04 -47.54 33.93
C GLU A 133 -9.38 -46.42 32.93
N LEU A 134 -8.64 -45.30 32.91
CA LEU A 134 -8.99 -44.15 32.10
C LEU A 134 -8.86 -44.43 30.61
N THR A 135 -9.95 -44.25 29.88
CA THR A 135 -10.05 -44.44 28.43
C THR A 135 -10.14 -43.12 27.66
N HIS A 136 -10.68 -42.06 28.28
CA HIS A 136 -10.78 -40.74 27.67
C HIS A 136 -10.33 -39.67 28.65
N LEU A 137 -9.36 -38.87 28.26
CA LEU A 137 -8.87 -37.71 29.00
C LEU A 137 -9.01 -36.47 28.11
N ASN A 138 -9.81 -35.50 28.55
CA ASN A 138 -9.97 -34.22 27.87
C ASN A 138 -9.67 -33.05 28.83
N LEU A 139 -8.58 -32.35 28.58
CA LEU A 139 -8.14 -31.16 29.32
C LEU A 139 -8.05 -29.93 28.38
N SER A 140 -8.73 -29.97 27.24
CA SER A 140 -8.61 -28.96 26.20
C SER A 140 -9.07 -27.57 26.67
N ASN A 141 -8.31 -26.51 26.40
CA ASN A 141 -8.63 -25.13 26.76
C ASN A 141 -9.06 -24.98 28.23
N ALA A 142 -8.42 -25.73 29.13
CA ALA A 142 -8.68 -25.68 30.56
C ALA A 142 -7.78 -24.64 31.28
N GLY A 143 -6.89 -23.93 30.57
CA GLY A 143 -5.99 -22.96 31.18
C GLY A 143 -4.84 -23.58 31.98
N PHE A 144 -4.48 -24.84 31.72
CA PHE A 144 -3.24 -25.44 32.25
C PHE A 144 -2.02 -24.96 31.45
N ALA A 145 -0.87 -24.87 32.12
CA ALA A 145 0.39 -24.45 31.51
C ALA A 145 1.56 -25.36 31.91
N GLY A 146 2.65 -25.32 31.14
CA GLY A 146 3.91 -25.96 31.53
C GLY A 146 4.06 -27.41 31.05
N GLN A 147 4.80 -28.22 31.81
CA GLN A 147 5.22 -29.57 31.40
C GLN A 147 4.08 -30.59 31.50
N ILE A 148 3.91 -31.40 30.46
CA ILE A 148 3.04 -32.58 30.50
C ILE A 148 3.70 -33.70 31.34
N PRO A 149 3.06 -34.21 32.40
CA PRO A 149 3.68 -35.16 33.33
C PRO A 149 3.76 -36.59 32.76
N ILE A 150 4.75 -37.37 33.20
CA ILE A 150 4.97 -38.76 32.75
C ILE A 150 3.78 -39.67 33.08
N GLY A 151 3.01 -39.34 34.11
CA GLY A 151 1.83 -40.09 34.54
C GLY A 151 0.78 -40.26 33.44
N VAL A 152 0.69 -39.34 32.47
CA VAL A 152 -0.17 -39.50 31.27
C VAL A 152 0.23 -40.74 30.48
N GLY A 153 1.54 -41.01 30.33
CA GLY A 153 2.06 -42.18 29.63
C GLY A 153 1.87 -43.51 30.36
N SER A 154 1.39 -43.49 31.60
CA SER A 154 1.04 -44.69 32.38
C SER A 154 -0.40 -45.15 32.14
N LEU A 155 -1.23 -44.35 31.47
CA LEU A 155 -2.65 -44.63 31.20
C LEU A 155 -2.81 -45.58 30.00
N ARG A 156 -2.55 -46.87 30.20
CA ARG A 156 -2.47 -47.86 29.11
C ARG A 156 -3.81 -48.18 28.43
N GLU A 157 -4.92 -47.87 29.08
CA GLU A 157 -6.28 -48.08 28.56
C GLU A 157 -6.79 -46.90 27.72
N LEU A 158 -5.97 -45.84 27.57
CA LEU A 158 -6.38 -44.61 26.91
C LEU A 158 -6.65 -44.84 25.42
N VAL A 159 -7.84 -44.42 24.99
CA VAL A 159 -8.35 -44.43 23.62
C VAL A 159 -8.37 -43.02 23.05
N SER A 160 -8.68 -42.01 23.87
CA SER A 160 -8.70 -40.60 23.49
C SER A 160 -7.89 -39.76 24.46
N LEU A 161 -6.97 -38.95 23.93
CA LEU A 161 -6.20 -37.96 24.66
C LEU A 161 -6.33 -36.59 23.99
N ASP A 162 -6.90 -35.65 24.72
CA ASP A 162 -7.00 -34.25 24.30
C ASP A 162 -6.36 -33.35 25.35
N LEU A 163 -5.20 -32.78 25.00
CA LEU A 163 -4.45 -31.83 25.82
C LEU A 163 -4.35 -30.47 25.14
N SER A 164 -5.20 -30.19 24.15
CA SER A 164 -5.13 -28.99 23.32
C SER A 164 -5.26 -27.74 24.16
N SER A 165 -4.15 -27.03 24.42
CA SER A 165 -4.14 -25.86 25.30
C SER A 165 -2.81 -25.13 25.16
N MET A 166 -2.87 -23.80 25.07
CA MET A 166 -1.69 -22.96 25.25
C MET A 166 -1.61 -22.51 26.71
N PRO A 167 -0.46 -22.59 27.41
CA PRO A 167 0.87 -22.99 26.94
C PRO A 167 1.39 -24.31 27.56
N LEU A 168 0.83 -25.47 27.18
CA LEU A 168 1.42 -26.78 27.54
C LEU A 168 2.64 -27.09 26.66
N SER A 169 3.58 -27.89 27.15
CA SER A 169 4.83 -28.23 26.45
C SER A 169 5.39 -29.60 26.80
N PHE A 170 6.13 -30.20 25.86
CA PHE A 170 6.98 -31.36 26.11
C PHE A 170 8.45 -30.94 26.26
N LYS A 171 9.01 -31.05 27.47
CA LYS A 171 10.44 -30.90 27.76
C LYS A 171 11.02 -32.22 28.26
N GLN A 172 11.02 -32.44 29.58
CA GLN A 172 11.37 -33.71 30.23
C GLN A 172 10.29 -34.02 31.27
N PRO A 173 9.56 -35.16 31.17
CA PRO A 173 9.70 -36.22 30.17
C PRO A 173 9.42 -35.76 28.73
N SER A 174 10.07 -36.40 27.76
CA SER A 174 9.89 -36.10 26.33
C SER A 174 8.57 -36.66 25.79
N PHE A 175 8.16 -36.20 24.61
CA PHE A 175 7.00 -36.74 23.89
C PHE A 175 7.09 -38.26 23.72
N ARG A 176 8.27 -38.79 23.33
CA ARG A 176 8.52 -40.23 23.25
C ARG A 176 8.24 -40.96 24.57
N ALA A 177 8.68 -40.41 25.69
CA ALA A 177 8.49 -41.03 27.00
C ALA A 177 7.02 -41.09 27.41
N VAL A 178 6.25 -40.03 27.11
CA VAL A 178 4.80 -39.99 27.39
C VAL A 178 4.03 -40.95 26.46
N MET A 179 4.41 -41.03 25.18
CA MET A 179 3.67 -41.85 24.21
C MET A 179 3.96 -43.36 24.30
N ALA A 180 5.12 -43.76 24.84
CA ALA A 180 5.67 -45.13 24.73
C ALA A 180 4.70 -46.29 25.03
N ASN A 181 3.71 -46.11 25.90
CA ASN A 181 2.79 -47.18 26.32
C ASN A 181 1.33 -46.98 25.86
N LEU A 182 1.02 -45.96 25.04
CA LEU A 182 -0.34 -45.59 24.65
C LEU A 182 -0.84 -46.37 23.41
N THR A 183 -0.66 -47.69 23.40
CA THR A 183 -0.93 -48.55 22.22
C THR A 183 -2.40 -48.70 21.82
N LYS A 184 -3.34 -48.34 22.71
CA LYS A 184 -4.79 -48.37 22.47
C LYS A 184 -5.34 -47.06 21.90
N LEU A 185 -4.49 -46.03 21.81
CA LEU A 185 -4.91 -44.69 21.43
C LEU A 185 -5.44 -44.67 19.98
N ARG A 186 -6.56 -43.98 19.80
CA ARG A 186 -7.24 -43.75 18.52
C ARG A 186 -7.43 -42.27 18.21
N GLU A 187 -7.55 -41.44 19.24
CA GLU A 187 -7.66 -39.99 19.09
C GLU A 187 -6.55 -39.30 19.89
N LEU A 188 -5.78 -38.46 19.22
CA LEU A 188 -4.77 -37.60 19.83
C LEU A 188 -4.96 -36.17 19.35
N ARG A 189 -5.25 -35.25 20.27
CA ARG A 189 -5.32 -33.80 20.00
C ARG A 189 -4.36 -33.07 20.92
N LEU A 190 -3.45 -32.30 20.32
CA LEU A 190 -2.41 -31.54 21.02
C LEU A 190 -2.35 -30.10 20.51
N ASP A 191 -3.44 -29.56 19.98
CA ASP A 191 -3.43 -28.25 19.32
C ASP A 191 -2.94 -27.15 20.30
N GLY A 192 -1.97 -26.34 19.85
CA GLY A 192 -1.31 -25.30 20.63
C GLY A 192 -0.28 -25.79 21.67
N VAL A 193 -0.07 -27.11 21.81
CA VAL A 193 0.97 -27.66 22.69
C VAL A 193 2.34 -27.47 22.04
N ASP A 194 3.30 -26.92 22.77
CA ASP A 194 4.68 -26.74 22.28
C ASP A 194 5.39 -28.10 22.15
N MET A 195 5.58 -28.51 20.89
CA MET A 195 6.27 -29.74 20.50
C MET A 195 7.63 -29.49 19.85
N SER A 196 8.18 -28.27 19.93
CA SER A 196 9.46 -27.90 19.31
C SER A 196 10.61 -28.84 19.71
N ALA A 197 10.67 -29.24 20.99
CA ALA A 197 11.66 -30.21 21.47
C ALA A 197 11.44 -31.63 20.93
N ALA A 198 10.20 -32.02 20.63
CA ALA A 198 9.87 -33.31 20.02
C ALA A 198 10.11 -33.32 18.49
N ALA A 199 10.06 -32.15 17.85
CA ALA A 199 10.42 -31.98 16.44
C ALA A 199 11.94 -31.93 16.22
N ALA A 200 12.74 -31.68 17.26
CA ALA A 200 14.20 -31.66 17.15
C ALA A 200 14.77 -33.08 16.91
N ALA A 201 15.64 -33.22 15.90
CA ALA A 201 16.22 -34.49 15.48
C ALA A 201 16.89 -35.31 16.60
N ALA A 202 17.38 -34.65 17.66
CA ALA A 202 18.04 -35.30 18.80
C ALA A 202 17.08 -35.98 19.81
N ALA A 203 15.80 -35.62 19.83
CA ALA A 203 14.82 -36.15 20.81
C ALA A 203 14.01 -37.37 20.31
N GLY A 204 14.24 -37.77 19.05
CA GLY A 204 13.44 -38.76 18.33
C GLY A 204 12.24 -38.11 17.66
N ASP A 205 12.15 -38.25 16.34
CA ASP A 205 11.14 -37.59 15.50
C ASP A 205 9.71 -38.01 15.89
N TRP A 206 8.81 -37.04 15.99
CA TRP A 206 7.41 -37.26 16.37
C TRP A 206 6.68 -38.23 15.43
N CYS A 207 7.02 -38.29 14.13
CA CYS A 207 6.48 -39.26 13.18
C CYS A 207 6.84 -40.70 13.60
N ASP A 208 8.11 -40.91 13.94
CA ASP A 208 8.62 -42.22 14.37
C ASP A 208 7.97 -42.66 15.68
N VAL A 209 7.84 -41.74 16.64
CA VAL A 209 7.20 -41.99 17.94
C VAL A 209 5.74 -42.42 17.76
N LEU A 210 4.95 -41.68 16.97
CA LEU A 210 3.55 -42.00 16.73
C LEU A 210 3.40 -43.35 16.03
N ALA A 211 4.21 -43.59 14.99
CA ALA A 211 4.18 -44.83 14.23
C ALA A 211 4.54 -46.08 15.06
N GLU A 212 5.46 -45.94 16.02
CA GLU A 212 5.85 -47.03 16.94
C GLU A 212 4.83 -47.23 18.06
N SER A 213 4.33 -46.15 18.64
CA SER A 213 3.60 -46.19 19.91
C SER A 213 2.08 -46.23 19.76
N ALA A 214 1.53 -45.69 18.67
CA ALA A 214 0.09 -45.56 18.46
C ALA A 214 -0.34 -45.87 16.99
N PRO A 215 -0.04 -47.07 16.45
CA PRO A 215 -0.30 -47.41 15.04
C PRO A 215 -1.79 -47.49 14.66
N LYS A 216 -2.69 -47.44 15.65
CA LYS A 216 -4.16 -47.54 15.49
C LYS A 216 -4.86 -46.18 15.52
N LEU A 217 -4.10 -45.08 15.49
CA LEU A 217 -4.62 -43.72 15.44
C LEU A 217 -5.58 -43.53 14.25
N GLN A 218 -6.70 -42.87 14.54
CA GLN A 218 -7.76 -42.51 13.60
C GLN A 218 -7.90 -40.99 13.48
N LEU A 219 -7.59 -40.25 14.54
CA LEU A 219 -7.62 -38.80 14.57
C LEU A 219 -6.32 -38.27 15.17
N LEU A 220 -5.66 -37.39 14.44
CA LEU A 220 -4.48 -36.65 14.89
C LEU A 220 -4.65 -35.17 14.56
N THR A 221 -4.61 -34.31 15.59
CA THR A 221 -4.53 -32.85 15.41
C THR A 221 -3.34 -32.29 16.19
N LEU A 222 -2.45 -31.61 15.47
CA LEU A 222 -1.23 -30.96 15.95
C LEU A 222 -1.12 -29.53 15.38
N GLN A 223 -2.23 -28.80 15.43
CA GLN A 223 -2.31 -27.42 14.95
C GLN A 223 -1.47 -26.51 15.86
N SER A 224 -0.69 -25.58 15.29
CA SER A 224 0.07 -24.59 16.07
C SER A 224 1.01 -25.19 17.13
N CYS A 225 1.61 -26.35 16.85
CA CYS A 225 2.48 -27.08 17.78
C CYS A 225 3.98 -26.72 17.67
N LYS A 226 4.34 -25.78 16.80
CA LYS A 226 5.74 -25.43 16.45
C LYS A 226 6.53 -26.61 15.90
N LEU A 227 5.86 -27.46 15.12
CA LEU A 227 6.52 -28.55 14.41
C LEU A 227 7.44 -28.00 13.32
N SER A 228 8.52 -28.72 13.04
CA SER A 228 9.49 -28.35 11.99
C SER A 228 10.01 -29.57 11.25
N GLY A 229 10.55 -29.33 10.05
CA GLY A 229 11.11 -30.37 9.18
C GLY A 229 10.06 -31.10 8.34
N ALA A 230 10.49 -32.17 7.65
CA ALA A 230 9.66 -32.93 6.74
C ALA A 230 8.88 -34.07 7.42
N ILE A 231 7.70 -34.38 6.88
CA ILE A 231 6.93 -35.56 7.31
C ILE A 231 7.67 -36.82 6.88
N ARG A 232 8.07 -37.66 7.84
CA ARG A 232 8.85 -38.88 7.56
C ARG A 232 8.01 -40.00 6.98
N SER A 233 8.65 -40.88 6.22
CA SER A 233 8.01 -42.08 5.62
C SER A 233 7.44 -43.05 6.65
N SER A 234 7.95 -43.06 7.89
CA SER A 234 7.42 -43.88 8.98
C SER A 234 5.96 -43.58 9.33
N PHE A 235 5.50 -42.37 9.02
CA PHE A 235 4.13 -41.92 9.22
C PHE A 235 3.11 -42.74 8.41
N SER A 236 3.53 -43.33 7.28
CA SER A 236 2.71 -44.26 6.47
C SER A 236 2.19 -45.49 7.25
N ARG A 237 2.83 -45.85 8.37
CA ARG A 237 2.37 -46.95 9.24
C ARG A 237 1.06 -46.66 9.96
N LEU A 238 0.63 -45.39 10.00
CA LEU A 238 -0.63 -44.94 10.61
C LEU A 238 -1.83 -45.11 9.65
N GLY A 239 -1.98 -46.30 9.05
CA GLY A 239 -2.98 -46.58 8.00
C GLY A 239 -4.46 -46.47 8.42
N SER A 240 -4.73 -46.30 9.71
CA SER A 240 -6.10 -46.11 10.25
C SER A 240 -6.52 -44.63 10.31
N LEU A 241 -5.64 -43.69 9.99
CA LEU A 241 -5.93 -42.26 10.07
C LEU A 241 -7.08 -41.86 9.14
N ALA A 242 -8.08 -41.24 9.74
CA ALA A 242 -9.23 -40.64 9.08
C ALA A 242 -9.18 -39.10 9.16
N VAL A 243 -8.55 -38.54 10.19
CA VAL A 243 -8.40 -37.09 10.36
C VAL A 243 -6.94 -36.78 10.66
N ILE A 244 -6.37 -35.88 9.85
CA ILE A 244 -5.02 -35.36 10.00
C ILE A 244 -5.13 -33.84 9.90
N ASP A 245 -4.80 -33.14 10.99
CA ASP A 245 -4.65 -31.69 11.01
C ASP A 245 -3.26 -31.33 11.54
N LEU A 246 -2.42 -30.77 10.67
CA LEU A 246 -1.06 -30.30 10.99
C LEU A 246 -0.91 -28.81 10.68
N SER A 247 -2.01 -28.06 10.66
CA SER A 247 -2.04 -26.67 10.20
C SER A 247 -1.33 -25.68 11.14
N TYR A 248 -1.01 -24.48 10.63
CA TYR A 248 -0.47 -23.35 11.41
C TYR A 248 0.83 -23.64 12.17
N ASN A 249 1.72 -24.45 11.60
CA ASN A 249 3.05 -24.65 12.20
C ASN A 249 4.11 -23.67 11.67
N GLN A 250 3.74 -22.73 10.78
CA GLN A 250 4.57 -21.59 10.36
C GLN A 250 4.35 -20.34 11.24
N GLY A 251 5.33 -19.42 11.27
CA GLY A 251 5.19 -18.08 11.90
C GLY A 251 5.78 -17.98 13.31
N PHE A 252 6.37 -19.06 13.83
CA PHE A 252 7.15 -19.05 15.06
C PHE A 252 8.64 -19.08 14.72
N SER A 253 9.48 -18.40 15.49
CA SER A 253 10.93 -18.51 15.38
C SER A 253 11.52 -19.08 16.66
N ASP A 254 12.60 -19.83 16.54
CA ASP A 254 13.39 -20.25 17.68
C ASP A 254 14.21 -19.08 18.26
N ALA A 255 14.96 -19.33 19.33
CA ALA A 255 15.78 -18.29 19.98
C ALA A 255 16.92 -17.75 19.09
N SER A 256 17.24 -18.43 17.98
CA SER A 256 18.23 -18.00 16.99
C SER A 256 17.60 -17.23 15.81
N GLY A 257 16.27 -17.16 15.76
CA GLY A 257 15.53 -16.50 14.68
C GLY A 257 15.12 -17.44 13.54
N GLU A 258 15.50 -18.73 13.60
CA GLU A 258 15.13 -19.71 12.56
C GLU A 258 13.64 -20.06 12.67
N PRO A 259 12.89 -20.01 11.56
CA PRO A 259 11.45 -20.26 11.59
C PRO A 259 11.15 -21.75 11.82
N PHE A 260 10.25 -22.04 12.75
CA PHE A 260 9.54 -23.31 12.77
C PHE A 260 8.56 -23.33 11.60
N ALA A 261 8.64 -24.39 10.79
CA ALA A 261 7.66 -24.74 9.78
C ALA A 261 7.83 -26.21 9.38
N LEU A 262 6.72 -26.95 9.26
CA LEU A 262 6.75 -28.19 8.50
C LEU A 262 7.10 -27.83 7.04
N SER A 263 8.02 -28.57 6.43
CA SER A 263 8.60 -28.21 5.14
C SER A 263 8.99 -29.43 4.32
N GLY A 264 9.44 -29.20 3.09
CA GLY A 264 9.73 -30.27 2.12
C GLY A 264 8.49 -30.72 1.36
N GLU A 265 8.63 -31.81 0.61
CA GLU A 265 7.56 -32.34 -0.22
C GLU A 265 6.51 -33.06 0.63
N ILE A 266 5.22 -32.89 0.27
CA ILE A 266 4.14 -33.67 0.85
C ILE A 266 4.28 -35.13 0.38
N PRO A 267 4.47 -36.11 1.28
CA PRO A 267 4.74 -37.48 0.88
C PRO A 267 3.62 -38.15 0.09
N GLY A 268 3.98 -38.87 -0.98
CA GLY A 268 3.02 -39.58 -1.83
C GLY A 268 2.18 -40.65 -1.13
N PHE A 269 2.64 -41.20 0.00
CA PHE A 269 1.90 -42.23 0.75
C PHE A 269 0.56 -41.73 1.31
N PHE A 270 0.31 -40.41 1.36
CA PHE A 270 -1.01 -39.89 1.74
C PHE A 270 -2.12 -40.41 0.83
N ALA A 271 -1.80 -40.71 -0.44
CA ALA A 271 -2.73 -41.33 -1.39
C ALA A 271 -3.06 -42.80 -1.06
N GLU A 272 -2.32 -43.44 -0.15
CA GLU A 272 -2.54 -44.84 0.28
C GLU A 272 -3.42 -44.93 1.54
N LEU A 273 -3.70 -43.79 2.20
CA LEU A 273 -4.52 -43.74 3.41
C LEU A 273 -6.03 -43.78 3.08
N SER A 274 -6.54 -44.96 2.75
CA SER A 274 -7.93 -45.15 2.29
C SER A 274 -9.03 -44.75 3.31
N SER A 275 -8.67 -44.57 4.57
CA SER A 275 -9.59 -44.12 5.64
C SER A 275 -9.69 -42.60 5.74
N LEU A 276 -8.79 -41.86 5.07
CA LEU A 276 -8.63 -40.42 5.21
C LEU A 276 -9.88 -39.67 4.75
N ALA A 277 -10.42 -38.86 5.65
CA ALA A 277 -11.60 -38.03 5.46
C ALA A 277 -11.28 -36.54 5.58
N ILE A 278 -10.29 -36.17 6.39
CA ILE A 278 -9.83 -34.79 6.54
C ILE A 278 -8.31 -34.78 6.47
N LEU A 279 -7.78 -34.01 5.53
CA LEU A 279 -6.36 -33.67 5.45
C LEU A 279 -6.23 -32.15 5.46
N ASN A 280 -5.75 -31.60 6.57
CA ASN A 280 -5.45 -30.19 6.73
C ASN A 280 -3.95 -30.01 6.98
N LEU A 281 -3.27 -29.37 6.03
CA LEU A 281 -1.83 -29.06 6.05
C LEU A 281 -1.58 -27.56 5.88
N SER A 282 -2.60 -26.71 6.07
CA SER A 282 -2.52 -25.29 5.77
C SER A 282 -1.54 -24.51 6.65
N ASN A 283 -1.04 -23.39 6.13
CA ASN A 283 -0.16 -22.46 6.84
C ASN A 283 1.12 -23.17 7.36
N ASN A 284 1.88 -23.67 6.40
CA ASN A 284 3.14 -24.41 6.56
C ASN A 284 4.13 -24.01 5.45
N GLY A 285 5.34 -24.58 5.51
CA GLY A 285 6.40 -24.37 4.51
C GLY A 285 6.53 -25.50 3.48
N PHE A 286 5.45 -26.24 3.18
CA PHE A 286 5.52 -27.33 2.20
C PHE A 286 5.84 -26.81 0.79
N ASN A 287 6.59 -27.60 0.03
CA ASN A 287 7.03 -27.28 -1.31
C ASN A 287 6.90 -28.48 -2.26
N GLY A 288 7.35 -28.33 -3.51
CA GLY A 288 7.29 -29.39 -4.51
C GLY A 288 5.89 -29.59 -5.09
N SER A 289 5.62 -30.77 -5.66
CA SER A 289 4.33 -31.08 -6.27
C SER A 289 3.42 -31.80 -5.30
N PHE A 290 2.17 -31.35 -5.18
CA PHE A 290 1.15 -32.05 -4.41
C PHE A 290 0.82 -33.43 -5.02
N PRO A 291 0.73 -34.51 -4.22
CA PRO A 291 0.43 -35.84 -4.74
C PRO A 291 -0.99 -35.96 -5.30
N GLN A 292 -1.13 -36.12 -6.62
CA GLN A 292 -2.44 -36.15 -7.28
C GLN A 292 -3.37 -37.26 -6.79
N GLY A 293 -2.83 -38.41 -6.37
CA GLY A 293 -3.64 -39.53 -5.88
C GLY A 293 -4.49 -39.21 -4.65
N VAL A 294 -4.15 -38.17 -3.87
CA VAL A 294 -4.94 -37.73 -2.72
C VAL A 294 -6.31 -37.21 -3.14
N PHE A 295 -6.43 -36.56 -4.32
CA PHE A 295 -7.71 -36.08 -4.83
C PHE A 295 -8.70 -37.20 -5.16
N HIS A 296 -8.22 -38.43 -5.36
CA HIS A 296 -9.03 -39.60 -5.72
C HIS A 296 -9.43 -40.47 -4.52
N LEU A 297 -9.09 -40.06 -3.30
CA LEU A 297 -9.50 -40.79 -2.09
C LEU A 297 -11.02 -40.73 -1.89
N GLU A 298 -11.69 -41.89 -1.94
CA GLU A 298 -13.16 -42.01 -1.87
C GLU A 298 -13.78 -41.40 -0.60
N ARG A 299 -13.03 -41.40 0.51
CA ARG A 299 -13.50 -40.91 1.82
C ARG A 299 -13.14 -39.46 2.11
N LEU A 300 -12.31 -38.83 1.28
CA LEU A 300 -11.79 -37.49 1.53
C LEU A 300 -12.89 -36.43 1.36
N ARG A 301 -13.24 -35.79 2.48
CA ARG A 301 -14.27 -34.73 2.59
C ARG A 301 -13.65 -33.34 2.65
N VAL A 302 -12.50 -33.19 3.31
CA VAL A 302 -11.82 -31.91 3.46
C VAL A 302 -10.38 -32.09 3.02
N LEU A 303 -9.97 -31.28 2.05
CA LEU A 303 -8.58 -31.09 1.67
C LEU A 303 -8.27 -29.61 1.77
N ASP A 304 -7.41 -29.27 2.72
CA ASP A 304 -6.89 -27.92 2.90
C ASP A 304 -5.36 -27.96 2.92
N VAL A 305 -4.74 -27.31 1.95
CA VAL A 305 -3.29 -27.13 1.85
C VAL A 305 -2.92 -25.66 1.68
N SER A 306 -3.85 -24.77 2.03
CA SER A 306 -3.73 -23.33 1.84
C SER A 306 -2.52 -22.71 2.54
N SER A 307 -2.11 -21.51 2.10
CA SER A 307 -0.95 -20.79 2.65
C SER A 307 0.33 -21.62 2.70
N ASN A 308 0.57 -22.42 1.66
CA ASN A 308 1.85 -23.07 1.37
C ASN A 308 2.39 -22.50 0.06
N THR A 309 3.01 -21.32 0.11
CA THR A 309 3.28 -20.48 -1.08
C THR A 309 4.18 -21.12 -2.13
N ASN A 310 4.97 -22.14 -1.75
CA ASN A 310 5.87 -22.88 -2.65
C ASN A 310 5.32 -24.25 -3.07
N LEU A 311 4.15 -24.65 -2.57
CA LEU A 311 3.51 -25.91 -2.94
C LEU A 311 2.84 -25.75 -4.30
N SER A 312 3.30 -26.52 -5.28
CA SER A 312 2.78 -26.54 -6.64
C SER A 312 1.90 -27.75 -6.90
N GLY A 313 1.10 -27.70 -7.97
CA GLY A 313 0.23 -28.79 -8.35
C GLY A 313 -0.72 -28.40 -9.48
N SER A 314 -1.55 -29.36 -9.89
CA SER A 314 -2.67 -29.13 -10.81
C SER A 314 -3.85 -30.02 -10.42
N LEU A 315 -5.06 -29.52 -10.65
CA LEU A 315 -6.29 -30.28 -10.40
C LEU A 315 -6.42 -31.43 -11.42
N PRO A 316 -6.59 -32.68 -10.97
CA PRO A 316 -6.81 -33.81 -11.87
C PRO A 316 -8.27 -33.92 -12.30
N GLU A 317 -8.56 -34.76 -13.29
CA GLU A 317 -9.94 -35.12 -13.61
C GLU A 317 -10.59 -35.90 -12.44
N PHE A 318 -11.83 -35.54 -12.11
CA PHE A 318 -12.63 -36.15 -11.04
C PHE A 318 -13.60 -37.20 -11.59
N PRO A 319 -13.74 -38.36 -10.92
CA PRO A 319 -14.61 -39.45 -11.38
C PRO A 319 -16.09 -39.05 -11.40
N ALA A 320 -16.87 -39.67 -12.30
CA ALA A 320 -18.31 -39.39 -12.47
C ALA A 320 -19.13 -39.76 -11.22
N ALA A 321 -20.22 -39.02 -11.01
CA ALA A 321 -21.00 -38.93 -9.76
C ALA A 321 -21.33 -40.27 -9.04
N GLY A 322 -21.06 -40.29 -7.72
CA GLY A 322 -21.40 -41.37 -6.78
C GLY A 322 -20.29 -41.67 -5.76
N GLU A 323 -19.04 -41.42 -6.15
CA GLU A 323 -17.84 -41.86 -5.41
C GLU A 323 -17.07 -40.70 -4.73
N ALA A 324 -17.18 -39.48 -5.24
CA ALA A 324 -16.46 -38.33 -4.67
C ALA A 324 -17.17 -37.76 -3.43
N SER A 325 -16.49 -37.81 -2.28
CA SER A 325 -17.02 -37.32 -0.99
C SER A 325 -16.59 -35.89 -0.63
N LEU A 326 -15.78 -35.24 -1.47
CA LEU A 326 -15.19 -33.93 -1.20
C LEU A 326 -16.25 -32.84 -0.98
N GLU A 327 -16.14 -32.16 0.16
CA GLU A 327 -17.00 -31.06 0.61
C GLU A 327 -16.23 -29.73 0.65
N VAL A 328 -14.93 -29.77 0.98
CA VAL A 328 -14.06 -28.59 1.05
C VAL A 328 -12.78 -28.87 0.27
N LEU A 329 -12.47 -27.98 -0.66
CA LEU A 329 -11.21 -27.94 -1.38
C LEU A 329 -10.63 -26.53 -1.26
N ASP A 330 -9.59 -26.40 -0.45
CA ASP A 330 -8.88 -25.14 -0.24
C ASP A 330 -7.40 -25.29 -0.66
N LEU A 331 -7.07 -24.58 -1.73
CA LEU A 331 -5.73 -24.49 -2.31
C LEU A 331 -5.24 -23.03 -2.32
N SER A 332 -5.86 -22.14 -1.54
CA SER A 332 -5.56 -20.72 -1.54
C SER A 332 -4.11 -20.43 -1.12
N GLU A 333 -3.53 -19.35 -1.64
CA GLU A 333 -2.15 -18.93 -1.35
C GLU A 333 -1.09 -20.04 -1.61
N THR A 334 -1.30 -20.85 -2.65
CA THR A 334 -0.34 -21.87 -3.11
C THR A 334 0.24 -21.51 -4.48
N ASN A 335 1.09 -22.38 -5.03
CA ASN A 335 1.60 -22.29 -6.40
C ASN A 335 0.91 -23.29 -7.34
N PHE A 336 -0.35 -23.67 -7.06
CA PHE A 336 -1.16 -24.48 -7.96
C PHE A 336 -1.43 -23.74 -9.28
N SER A 337 -1.48 -24.51 -10.38
CA SER A 337 -1.55 -24.02 -11.74
C SER A 337 -2.34 -24.96 -12.65
N GLY A 338 -2.48 -24.59 -13.93
CA GLY A 338 -3.21 -25.37 -14.93
C GLY A 338 -4.65 -24.92 -15.09
N GLN A 339 -5.54 -25.79 -15.58
CA GLN A 339 -6.95 -25.48 -15.81
C GLN A 339 -7.82 -26.10 -14.71
N ILE A 340 -8.97 -25.50 -14.41
CA ILE A 340 -10.02 -26.20 -13.67
C ILE A 340 -10.66 -27.21 -14.62
N PRO A 341 -10.60 -28.52 -14.33
CA PRO A 341 -11.09 -29.56 -15.24
C PRO A 341 -12.61 -29.51 -15.38
N GLY A 342 -13.13 -29.88 -16.55
CA GLY A 342 -14.57 -29.95 -16.79
C GLY A 342 -15.29 -30.93 -15.86
N SER A 343 -14.59 -31.96 -15.37
CA SER A 343 -15.11 -32.90 -14.36
C SER A 343 -15.30 -32.30 -12.97
N ILE A 344 -14.90 -31.04 -12.71
CA ILE A 344 -15.18 -30.38 -11.42
C ILE A 344 -16.66 -30.44 -11.06
N GLY A 345 -17.55 -30.39 -12.06
CA GLY A 345 -18.99 -30.54 -11.90
C GLY A 345 -19.43 -31.88 -11.28
N ASN A 346 -18.58 -32.91 -11.26
CA ASN A 346 -18.89 -34.20 -10.63
C ASN A 346 -18.91 -34.14 -9.09
N LEU A 347 -18.27 -33.13 -8.48
CA LEU A 347 -18.17 -32.96 -7.02
C LEU A 347 -19.47 -32.41 -6.41
N LYS A 348 -20.59 -33.11 -6.54
CA LYS A 348 -21.93 -32.62 -6.14
C LYS A 348 -22.08 -32.31 -4.64
N ARG A 349 -21.15 -32.79 -3.80
CA ARG A 349 -21.09 -32.52 -2.35
C ARG A 349 -20.24 -31.31 -1.98
N LEU A 350 -19.51 -30.72 -2.93
CA LEU A 350 -18.62 -29.60 -2.70
C LEU A 350 -19.43 -28.39 -2.21
N LYS A 351 -19.01 -27.84 -1.08
CA LYS A 351 -19.58 -26.67 -0.39
C LYS A 351 -18.66 -25.47 -0.48
N MET A 352 -17.34 -25.71 -0.47
CA MET A 352 -16.30 -24.70 -0.57
C MET A 352 -15.28 -25.09 -1.62
N LEU A 353 -15.01 -24.15 -2.52
CA LEU A 353 -13.88 -24.17 -3.44
C LEU A 353 -13.15 -22.84 -3.29
N ASP A 354 -11.91 -22.91 -2.81
CA ASP A 354 -11.02 -21.76 -2.71
C ASP A 354 -9.69 -22.08 -3.38
N ILE A 355 -9.31 -21.26 -4.36
CA ILE A 355 -8.00 -21.31 -5.01
C ILE A 355 -7.37 -19.91 -5.10
N SER A 356 -7.85 -18.98 -4.28
CA SER A 356 -7.47 -17.57 -4.30
C SER A 356 -5.99 -17.35 -3.98
N GLY A 357 -5.41 -16.23 -4.42
CA GLY A 357 -4.00 -15.89 -4.14
C GLY A 357 -2.97 -16.86 -4.72
N SER A 358 -3.36 -17.70 -5.68
CA SER A 358 -2.46 -18.71 -6.27
C SER A 358 -1.42 -18.08 -7.19
N ASN A 359 -0.14 -18.19 -6.82
CA ASN A 359 1.00 -17.65 -7.59
C ASN A 359 1.29 -18.44 -8.88
N GLY A 360 0.79 -19.68 -8.97
CA GLY A 360 1.06 -20.61 -10.08
C GLY A 360 0.33 -20.27 -11.38
N ARG A 361 -0.60 -19.30 -11.32
CA ARG A 361 -1.44 -18.82 -12.43
C ARG A 361 -2.30 -19.92 -13.04
N PHE A 362 -3.49 -20.11 -12.48
CA PHE A 362 -4.54 -20.86 -13.16
C PHE A 362 -4.83 -20.24 -14.53
N SER A 363 -5.16 -21.07 -15.51
CA SER A 363 -5.30 -20.72 -16.92
C SER A 363 -6.61 -21.25 -17.50
N GLY A 364 -7.01 -20.73 -18.67
CA GLY A 364 -8.25 -21.11 -19.33
C GLY A 364 -9.49 -20.40 -18.78
N ALA A 365 -10.65 -20.73 -19.34
CA ALA A 365 -11.94 -20.23 -18.88
C ALA A 365 -12.50 -21.12 -17.75
N LEU A 366 -13.39 -20.57 -16.93
CA LEU A 366 -14.13 -21.36 -15.94
C LEU A 366 -15.09 -22.32 -16.68
N PRO A 367 -15.01 -23.63 -16.43
CA PRO A 367 -15.83 -24.60 -17.16
C PRO A 367 -17.31 -24.43 -16.83
N ASP A 368 -18.19 -24.56 -17.84
CA ASP A 368 -19.65 -24.44 -17.66
C ASP A 368 -20.22 -25.40 -16.61
N SER A 369 -19.56 -26.54 -16.42
CA SER A 369 -19.92 -27.57 -15.42
C SER A 369 -19.79 -27.08 -13.97
N ILE A 370 -19.08 -25.98 -13.70
CA ILE A 370 -19.04 -25.34 -12.38
C ILE A 370 -20.47 -24.99 -11.91
N SER A 371 -21.35 -24.64 -12.85
CA SER A 371 -22.74 -24.27 -12.59
C SER A 371 -23.59 -25.45 -12.11
N GLU A 372 -23.08 -26.68 -12.21
CA GLU A 372 -23.74 -27.88 -11.72
C GLU A 372 -23.42 -28.20 -10.24
N LEU A 373 -22.53 -27.43 -9.61
CA LEU A 373 -22.20 -27.54 -8.19
C LEU A 373 -23.27 -26.87 -7.31
N THR A 374 -24.47 -27.45 -7.28
CA THR A 374 -25.64 -26.84 -6.62
C THR A 374 -25.54 -26.78 -5.09
N SER A 375 -24.60 -27.50 -4.49
CA SER A 375 -24.33 -27.48 -3.04
C SER A 375 -23.30 -26.42 -2.63
N LEU A 376 -22.61 -25.82 -3.62
CA LEU A 376 -21.53 -24.86 -3.36
C LEU A 376 -22.09 -23.60 -2.73
N SER A 377 -21.58 -23.26 -1.55
CA SER A 377 -21.91 -22.04 -0.82
C SER A 377 -20.79 -20.99 -0.87
N PHE A 378 -19.54 -21.44 -0.99
CA PHE A 378 -18.37 -20.57 -1.04
C PHE A 378 -17.56 -20.85 -2.30
N LEU A 379 -17.33 -19.81 -3.10
CA LEU A 379 -16.47 -19.84 -4.27
C LEU A 379 -15.56 -18.61 -4.24
N ASP A 380 -14.26 -18.83 -4.08
CA ASP A 380 -13.24 -17.79 -4.18
C ASP A 380 -12.16 -18.19 -5.19
N LEU A 381 -12.06 -17.41 -6.27
CA LEU A 381 -11.05 -17.57 -7.31
C LEU A 381 -10.12 -16.35 -7.38
N SER A 382 -10.17 -15.45 -6.39
CA SER A 382 -9.56 -14.13 -6.47
C SER A 382 -8.04 -14.18 -6.60
N SER A 383 -7.43 -13.30 -7.40
CA SER A 383 -5.97 -13.21 -7.56
C SER A 383 -5.26 -14.54 -7.88
N SER A 384 -5.96 -15.47 -8.54
CA SER A 384 -5.42 -16.81 -8.90
C SER A 384 -4.73 -16.84 -10.28
N GLY A 385 -4.63 -15.67 -10.94
CA GLY A 385 -4.07 -15.51 -12.27
C GLY A 385 -5.01 -15.86 -13.42
N PHE A 386 -6.29 -16.17 -13.13
CA PHE A 386 -7.30 -16.40 -14.16
C PHE A 386 -7.43 -15.23 -15.13
N GLN A 387 -7.66 -15.58 -16.40
CA GLN A 387 -8.11 -14.66 -17.43
C GLN A 387 -9.49 -15.10 -17.90
N LEU A 388 -10.50 -14.86 -17.06
CA LEU A 388 -11.82 -15.46 -17.24
C LEU A 388 -12.49 -15.09 -18.58
N GLY A 389 -12.17 -13.90 -19.11
CA GLY A 389 -12.94 -13.32 -20.20
C GLY A 389 -14.25 -12.77 -19.65
N GLU A 390 -15.40 -13.25 -20.11
CA GLU A 390 -16.71 -12.81 -19.59
C GLU A 390 -17.18 -13.71 -18.43
N LEU A 391 -17.92 -13.14 -17.47
CA LEU A 391 -18.58 -13.92 -16.43
C LEU A 391 -19.77 -14.71 -17.03
N PRO A 392 -19.78 -16.05 -17.01
CA PRO A 392 -20.81 -16.80 -17.69
C PRO A 392 -22.17 -16.69 -16.99
N ALA A 393 -23.25 -16.53 -17.76
CA ALA A 393 -24.60 -16.42 -17.22
C ALA A 393 -25.07 -17.68 -16.45
N SER A 394 -24.42 -18.83 -16.67
CA SER A 394 -24.65 -20.10 -15.98
C SER A 394 -24.39 -20.01 -14.46
N ILE A 395 -23.58 -19.04 -13.99
CA ILE A 395 -23.32 -18.81 -12.56
C ILE A 395 -24.63 -18.63 -11.75
N GLY A 396 -25.66 -18.03 -12.37
CA GLY A 396 -26.97 -17.83 -11.75
C GLY A 396 -27.76 -19.12 -11.45
N ARG A 397 -27.25 -20.31 -11.82
CA ARG A 397 -27.81 -21.62 -11.44
C ARG A 397 -27.37 -22.07 -10.04
N MET A 398 -26.28 -21.53 -9.50
CA MET A 398 -25.67 -21.94 -8.24
C MET A 398 -26.36 -21.29 -7.03
N ARG A 399 -27.65 -21.60 -6.83
CA ARG A 399 -28.53 -20.92 -5.86
C ARG A 399 -28.16 -21.08 -4.37
N SER A 400 -27.22 -21.97 -4.07
CA SER A 400 -26.71 -22.17 -2.70
C SER A 400 -25.58 -21.20 -2.34
N LEU A 401 -24.99 -20.49 -3.32
CA LEU A 401 -23.91 -19.54 -3.08
C LEU A 401 -24.31 -18.48 -2.06
N SER A 402 -23.50 -18.39 -1.01
CA SER A 402 -23.50 -17.32 -0.02
C SER A 402 -22.34 -16.35 -0.24
N THR A 403 -21.20 -16.83 -0.73
CA THR A 403 -20.01 -16.03 -0.99
C THR A 403 -19.50 -16.30 -2.41
N LEU A 404 -19.37 -15.25 -3.20
CA LEU A 404 -18.77 -15.29 -4.52
C LEU A 404 -17.71 -14.19 -4.62
N ARG A 405 -16.44 -14.60 -4.68
CA ARG A 405 -15.29 -13.70 -4.81
C ARG A 405 -14.50 -14.05 -6.06
N LEU A 406 -14.40 -13.08 -6.95
CA LEU A 406 -13.69 -13.19 -8.23
C LEU A 406 -12.86 -11.92 -8.47
N SER A 407 -12.24 -11.37 -7.43
CA SER A 407 -11.42 -10.17 -7.55
C SER A 407 -10.17 -10.47 -8.38
N GLU A 408 -9.70 -9.52 -9.19
CA GLU A 408 -8.45 -9.67 -9.96
C GLU A 408 -8.41 -10.94 -10.86
N CYS A 409 -9.50 -11.23 -11.56
CA CYS A 409 -9.65 -12.39 -12.46
C CYS A 409 -9.71 -12.00 -13.96
N ALA A 410 -9.35 -10.76 -14.27
CA ALA A 410 -9.45 -10.14 -15.59
C ALA A 410 -10.82 -10.34 -16.27
N ILE A 411 -11.89 -10.30 -15.48
CA ILE A 411 -13.27 -10.41 -15.97
C ILE A 411 -13.61 -9.16 -16.78
N SER A 412 -14.26 -9.35 -17.92
CA SER A 412 -14.68 -8.32 -18.88
C SER A 412 -16.16 -8.49 -19.23
N GLY A 413 -16.70 -7.59 -20.06
CA GLY A 413 -18.12 -7.58 -20.40
C GLY A 413 -18.99 -7.01 -19.27
N GLU A 414 -20.30 -7.27 -19.33
CA GLU A 414 -21.26 -6.80 -18.32
C GLU A 414 -21.48 -7.84 -17.22
N ILE A 415 -21.94 -7.40 -16.05
CA ILE A 415 -22.43 -8.32 -15.02
C ILE A 415 -23.74 -8.97 -15.51
N PRO A 416 -23.81 -10.31 -15.68
CA PRO A 416 -25.01 -10.96 -16.18
C PRO A 416 -26.19 -10.77 -15.21
N SER A 417 -27.38 -10.46 -15.74
CA SER A 417 -28.61 -10.33 -14.94
C SER A 417 -28.97 -11.60 -14.14
N SER A 418 -28.45 -12.77 -14.56
CA SER A 418 -28.61 -14.03 -13.84
C SER A 418 -27.92 -14.06 -12.47
N VAL A 419 -26.95 -13.19 -12.20
CA VAL A 419 -26.35 -13.01 -10.85
C VAL A 419 -27.43 -12.63 -9.83
N GLY A 420 -28.46 -11.90 -10.25
CA GLY A 420 -29.63 -11.60 -9.41
C GLY A 420 -30.47 -12.83 -9.00
N ASN A 421 -30.19 -14.02 -9.54
CA ASN A 421 -30.81 -15.28 -9.11
C ASN A 421 -30.17 -15.89 -7.86
N LEU A 422 -29.01 -15.38 -7.43
CA LEU A 422 -28.28 -15.88 -6.26
C LEU A 422 -28.90 -15.32 -4.97
N THR A 423 -30.11 -15.75 -4.63
CA THR A 423 -30.90 -15.16 -3.55
C THR A 423 -30.34 -15.42 -2.13
N ARG A 424 -29.38 -16.33 -1.98
CA ARG A 424 -28.68 -16.62 -0.72
C ARG A 424 -27.36 -15.86 -0.55
N LEU A 425 -26.97 -15.10 -1.57
CA LEU A 425 -25.71 -14.38 -1.59
C LEU A 425 -25.67 -13.32 -0.49
N ARG A 426 -24.61 -13.39 0.31
CA ARG A 426 -24.23 -12.47 1.38
C ARG A 426 -23.06 -11.60 0.96
N GLU A 427 -22.15 -12.15 0.16
CA GLU A 427 -20.97 -11.43 -0.30
C GLU A 427 -20.78 -11.62 -1.80
N LEU A 428 -20.63 -10.50 -2.49
CA LEU A 428 -20.26 -10.43 -3.89
C LEU A 428 -19.05 -9.50 -4.06
N ASP A 429 -17.91 -10.08 -4.39
CA ASP A 429 -16.70 -9.33 -4.76
C ASP A 429 -16.32 -9.62 -6.22
N LEU A 430 -16.44 -8.59 -7.06
CA LEU A 430 -15.98 -8.58 -8.45
C LEU A 430 -14.98 -7.43 -8.68
N SER A 431 -14.32 -6.95 -7.63
CA SER A 431 -13.38 -5.82 -7.70
C SER A 431 -12.15 -6.10 -8.55
N GLN A 432 -11.44 -5.04 -8.95
CA GLN A 432 -10.17 -5.14 -9.69
C GLN A 432 -10.28 -5.98 -10.98
N ASN A 433 -11.37 -5.81 -11.72
CA ASN A 433 -11.60 -6.47 -13.01
C ASN A 433 -11.76 -5.41 -14.11
N ASN A 434 -12.10 -5.85 -15.32
CA ASN A 434 -12.39 -5.01 -16.48
C ASN A 434 -13.89 -5.01 -16.85
N LEU A 435 -14.77 -5.12 -15.83
CA LEU A 435 -16.21 -5.12 -16.04
C LEU A 435 -16.70 -3.77 -16.57
N THR A 436 -17.71 -3.81 -17.44
CA THR A 436 -18.32 -2.66 -18.12
C THR A 436 -19.84 -2.71 -17.99
N GLY A 437 -20.53 -1.74 -18.61
CA GLY A 437 -21.99 -1.68 -18.59
C GLY A 437 -22.57 -1.23 -17.23
N PRO A 438 -23.91 -1.21 -17.10
CA PRO A 438 -24.57 -0.65 -15.94
C PRO A 438 -24.83 -1.67 -14.82
N ILE A 439 -24.81 -1.20 -13.56
CA ILE A 439 -25.21 -2.00 -12.38
C ILE A 439 -26.74 -2.24 -12.36
N THR A 440 -27.54 -1.46 -13.09
CA THR A 440 -29.00 -1.69 -13.16
C THR A 440 -29.38 -3.03 -13.81
N SER A 441 -28.45 -3.68 -14.52
CA SER A 441 -28.61 -5.02 -15.11
C SER A 441 -28.99 -6.10 -14.09
N ILE A 442 -28.57 -5.95 -12.84
CA ILE A 442 -28.86 -6.89 -11.75
C ILE A 442 -30.09 -6.48 -10.90
N ASN A 443 -30.79 -5.41 -11.29
CA ASN A 443 -31.97 -4.92 -10.58
C ASN A 443 -33.19 -5.82 -10.85
N ARG A 444 -33.37 -6.83 -9.99
CA ARG A 444 -34.52 -7.73 -10.01
C ARG A 444 -35.25 -7.67 -8.67
N LYS A 445 -36.58 -7.63 -8.71
CA LYS A 445 -37.43 -7.65 -7.50
C LYS A 445 -37.09 -8.88 -6.63
N GLY A 446 -36.61 -8.63 -5.41
CA GLY A 446 -36.23 -9.66 -4.45
C GLY A 446 -34.81 -10.21 -4.60
N ALA A 447 -33.98 -9.67 -5.49
CA ALA A 447 -32.54 -9.99 -5.53
C ALA A 447 -31.82 -9.38 -4.32
N PHE A 448 -30.73 -10.03 -3.89
CA PHE A 448 -29.78 -9.51 -2.89
C PHE A 448 -30.35 -9.15 -1.50
N LEU A 449 -31.51 -9.68 -1.12
CA LEU A 449 -32.11 -9.42 0.20
C LEU A 449 -31.25 -9.90 1.39
N ASN A 450 -30.32 -10.82 1.15
CA ASN A 450 -29.37 -11.31 2.14
C ASN A 450 -27.96 -10.72 1.97
N LEU A 451 -27.75 -9.82 1.01
CA LEU A 451 -26.44 -9.28 0.70
C LEU A 451 -25.98 -8.35 1.83
N GLU A 452 -24.80 -8.64 2.36
CA GLU A 452 -24.11 -7.96 3.45
C GLU A 452 -22.95 -7.12 2.88
N ILE A 453 -22.21 -7.65 1.89
CA ILE A 453 -21.05 -7.02 1.27
C ILE A 453 -21.20 -6.99 -0.26
N LEU A 454 -21.05 -5.80 -0.85
CA LEU A 454 -20.98 -5.59 -2.30
C LEU A 454 -19.71 -4.82 -2.67
N GLN A 455 -18.79 -5.49 -3.36
CA GLN A 455 -17.51 -4.91 -3.76
C GLN A 455 -17.33 -5.00 -5.28
N LEU A 456 -17.47 -3.85 -5.95
CA LEU A 456 -17.35 -3.69 -7.41
C LEU A 456 -16.31 -2.63 -7.78
N CYS A 457 -15.42 -2.27 -6.84
CA CYS A 457 -14.45 -1.21 -7.04
C CYS A 457 -13.41 -1.56 -8.12
N CYS A 458 -12.76 -0.52 -8.64
CA CYS A 458 -11.65 -0.66 -9.60
C CYS A 458 -12.05 -1.47 -10.85
N ASN A 459 -13.12 -1.03 -11.51
CA ASN A 459 -13.65 -1.60 -12.76
C ASN A 459 -13.92 -0.46 -13.76
N SER A 460 -14.56 -0.77 -14.89
CA SER A 460 -15.02 0.20 -15.89
C SER A 460 -16.56 0.31 -15.94
N LEU A 461 -17.26 0.01 -14.84
CA LEU A 461 -18.72 0.07 -14.76
C LEU A 461 -19.23 1.48 -15.05
N SER A 462 -20.36 1.59 -15.72
CA SER A 462 -20.90 2.85 -16.22
C SER A 462 -22.39 3.03 -15.87
N GLY A 463 -22.97 4.17 -16.23
CA GLY A 463 -24.37 4.47 -15.92
C GLY A 463 -24.61 4.85 -14.45
N PRO A 464 -25.89 4.98 -14.04
CA PRO A 464 -26.25 5.50 -12.73
C PRO A 464 -26.09 4.46 -11.62
N VAL A 465 -25.80 4.94 -10.40
CA VAL A 465 -25.84 4.14 -9.17
C VAL A 465 -27.30 3.80 -8.85
N PRO A 466 -27.68 2.52 -8.76
CA PRO A 466 -29.06 2.14 -8.46
C PRO A 466 -29.46 2.48 -7.01
N ALA A 467 -30.51 3.28 -6.83
CA ALA A 467 -31.00 3.70 -5.51
C ALA A 467 -31.39 2.53 -4.57
N PHE A 468 -31.86 1.41 -5.12
CA PHE A 468 -32.31 0.26 -4.30
C PHE A 468 -31.19 -0.34 -3.45
N LEU A 469 -29.92 -0.15 -3.82
CA LEU A 469 -28.76 -0.67 -3.06
C LEU A 469 -28.73 -0.08 -1.65
N PHE A 470 -29.12 1.18 -1.49
CA PHE A 470 -29.15 1.88 -0.20
C PHE A 470 -30.35 1.50 0.68
N SER A 471 -31.31 0.75 0.13
CA SER A 471 -32.51 0.25 0.83
C SER A 471 -32.45 -1.26 1.08
N LEU A 472 -31.33 -1.94 0.78
CA LEU A 472 -31.18 -3.37 1.03
C LEU A 472 -31.07 -3.65 2.53
N PRO A 473 -31.87 -4.58 3.09
CA PRO A 473 -32.11 -4.67 4.53
C PRO A 473 -30.94 -5.19 5.36
N ARG A 474 -29.97 -5.85 4.72
CA ARG A 474 -28.77 -6.43 5.35
C ARG A 474 -27.46 -5.88 4.82
N LEU A 475 -27.49 -4.99 3.83
CA LEU A 475 -26.27 -4.50 3.23
C LEU A 475 -25.54 -3.62 4.24
N GLU A 476 -24.31 -4.00 4.57
CA GLU A 476 -23.43 -3.34 5.53
C GLU A 476 -22.34 -2.54 4.81
N PHE A 477 -21.78 -3.11 3.74
CA PHE A 477 -20.66 -2.53 3.02
C PHE A 477 -20.94 -2.45 1.51
N ILE A 478 -20.76 -1.27 0.94
CA ILE A 478 -20.77 -1.06 -0.51
C ILE A 478 -19.55 -0.28 -0.97
N SER A 479 -18.81 -0.85 -1.93
CA SER A 479 -17.71 -0.18 -2.60
C SER A 479 -17.87 -0.22 -4.12
N LEU A 480 -18.13 0.95 -4.70
CA LEU A 480 -18.20 1.19 -6.15
C LEU A 480 -17.11 2.16 -6.61
N MET A 481 -16.09 2.40 -5.77
CA MET A 481 -15.03 3.37 -6.05
C MET A 481 -14.25 3.03 -7.32
N SER A 482 -13.64 4.05 -7.95
CA SER A 482 -12.79 3.87 -9.13
C SER A 482 -13.51 3.14 -10.27
N ASN A 483 -14.58 3.74 -10.78
CA ASN A 483 -15.36 3.28 -11.92
C ASN A 483 -15.72 4.46 -12.85
N ASN A 484 -16.52 4.21 -13.89
CA ASN A 484 -17.06 5.22 -14.80
C ASN A 484 -18.55 5.54 -14.50
N LEU A 485 -18.99 5.38 -13.25
CA LEU A 485 -20.39 5.61 -12.88
C LEU A 485 -20.73 7.08 -13.02
N ALA A 486 -21.88 7.39 -13.62
CA ALA A 486 -22.24 8.74 -14.03
C ALA A 486 -23.74 9.02 -13.82
N GLY A 487 -24.07 10.31 -13.81
CA GLY A 487 -25.43 10.78 -13.55
C GLY A 487 -25.71 11.05 -12.07
N PRO A 488 -26.95 11.46 -11.73
CA PRO A 488 -27.30 11.88 -10.39
C PRO A 488 -27.55 10.69 -9.46
N LEU A 489 -27.16 10.87 -8.20
CA LEU A 489 -27.66 10.03 -7.10
C LEU A 489 -29.16 10.31 -6.93
N GLN A 490 -29.96 9.25 -6.81
CA GLN A 490 -31.41 9.35 -6.70
C GLN A 490 -31.86 9.30 -5.24
N GLU A 491 -32.94 10.01 -4.92
CA GLU A 491 -33.65 9.82 -3.64
C GLU A 491 -34.16 8.38 -3.51
N PHE A 492 -34.21 7.89 -2.27
CA PHE A 492 -34.69 6.55 -1.96
C PHE A 492 -35.47 6.52 -0.65
N ASP A 493 -36.45 5.64 -0.59
CA ASP A 493 -37.25 5.36 0.60
C ASP A 493 -36.67 4.18 1.39
N ASN A 494 -36.97 4.12 2.69
CA ASN A 494 -36.54 3.04 3.60
C ASN A 494 -35.01 2.85 3.63
N PRO A 495 -34.26 3.83 4.16
CA PRO A 495 -32.80 3.71 4.29
C PRO A 495 -32.41 2.45 5.06
N SER A 496 -31.39 1.74 4.58
CA SER A 496 -30.89 0.53 5.23
C SER A 496 -30.42 0.82 6.66
N PRO A 497 -30.89 0.07 7.67
CA PRO A 497 -30.43 0.22 9.05
C PRO A 497 -29.04 -0.40 9.27
N SER A 498 -28.62 -1.32 8.38
CA SER A 498 -27.37 -2.07 8.51
C SER A 498 -26.19 -1.40 7.80
N LEU A 499 -26.45 -0.45 6.88
CA LEU A 499 -25.40 0.11 6.04
C LEU A 499 -24.43 0.96 6.85
N THR A 500 -23.19 0.49 6.96
CA THR A 500 -22.12 1.14 7.72
C THR A 500 -21.14 1.89 6.82
N SER A 501 -20.90 1.42 5.59
CA SER A 501 -19.82 1.94 4.75
C SER A 501 -20.24 2.09 3.30
N VAL A 502 -20.08 3.29 2.75
CA VAL A 502 -20.40 3.65 1.36
C VAL A 502 -19.21 4.34 0.69
N TYR A 503 -18.63 3.69 -0.31
CA TYR A 503 -17.55 4.25 -1.14
C TYR A 503 -17.99 4.41 -2.60
N LEU A 504 -18.14 5.67 -3.04
CA LEU A 504 -18.48 6.05 -4.41
C LEU A 504 -17.43 6.97 -5.05
N ASN A 505 -16.27 7.12 -4.42
CA ASN A 505 -15.22 8.03 -4.85
C ASN A 505 -14.55 7.61 -6.17
N TYR A 506 -13.90 8.57 -6.83
CA TYR A 506 -13.29 8.38 -8.16
C TYR A 506 -14.29 7.83 -9.20
N ASN A 507 -15.36 8.59 -9.42
CA ASN A 507 -16.38 8.31 -10.44
C ASN A 507 -16.74 9.62 -11.20
N GLN A 508 -17.79 9.59 -12.02
CA GLN A 508 -18.30 10.72 -12.81
C GLN A 508 -19.70 11.15 -12.34
N LEU A 509 -20.04 10.91 -11.07
CA LEU A 509 -21.36 11.25 -10.50
C LEU A 509 -21.57 12.77 -10.51
N ASN A 510 -22.81 13.21 -10.72
CA ASN A 510 -23.16 14.63 -10.78
C ASN A 510 -24.46 14.94 -10.03
N GLY A 511 -24.91 16.20 -10.06
CA GLY A 511 -26.09 16.62 -9.32
C GLY A 511 -25.86 16.73 -7.80
N SER A 512 -26.93 16.84 -7.02
CA SER A 512 -26.87 17.01 -5.56
C SER A 512 -26.83 15.68 -4.80
N ILE A 513 -26.30 15.73 -3.57
CA ILE A 513 -26.40 14.61 -2.62
C ILE A 513 -27.86 14.51 -2.12
N PRO A 514 -28.56 13.39 -2.31
CA PRO A 514 -29.94 13.20 -1.85
C PRO A 514 -30.07 13.25 -0.33
N ARG A 515 -31.22 13.70 0.17
CA ARG A 515 -31.49 13.82 1.62
C ARG A 515 -31.56 12.46 2.31
N SER A 516 -31.96 11.42 1.58
CA SER A 516 -32.02 10.05 2.08
C SER A 516 -30.66 9.52 2.60
N PHE A 517 -29.52 10.00 2.08
CA PHE A 517 -28.19 9.66 2.61
C PHE A 517 -28.00 10.08 4.06
N PHE A 518 -28.59 11.20 4.46
CA PHE A 518 -28.53 11.73 5.84
C PHE A 518 -29.50 11.03 6.79
N GLN A 519 -30.13 9.93 6.35
CA GLN A 519 -31.03 9.09 7.14
C GLN A 519 -30.47 7.68 7.38
N LEU A 520 -29.28 7.37 6.85
CA LEU A 520 -28.58 6.10 7.07
C LEU A 520 -27.94 6.08 8.47
N MET A 521 -28.74 5.88 9.51
CA MET A 521 -28.31 6.04 10.92
C MET A 521 -27.17 5.09 11.34
N GLY A 522 -26.99 3.97 10.64
CA GLY A 522 -25.89 3.02 10.89
C GLY A 522 -24.54 3.44 10.28
N LEU A 523 -24.50 4.50 9.46
CA LEU A 523 -23.36 4.87 8.64
C LEU A 523 -22.17 5.33 9.49
N GLN A 524 -21.03 4.68 9.26
CA GLN A 524 -19.72 4.97 9.84
C GLN A 524 -18.80 5.64 8.82
N THR A 525 -18.84 5.22 7.55
CA THR A 525 -18.01 5.79 6.49
C THR A 525 -18.83 6.20 5.28
N LEU A 526 -18.63 7.44 4.83
CA LEU A 526 -19.16 7.96 3.58
C LEU A 526 -18.05 8.65 2.77
N ASP A 527 -17.66 8.06 1.65
CA ASP A 527 -16.71 8.66 0.70
C ASP A 527 -17.38 8.89 -0.67
N LEU A 528 -17.62 10.16 -0.98
CA LEU A 528 -18.17 10.65 -2.24
C LEU A 528 -17.14 11.47 -3.04
N SER A 529 -15.88 11.45 -2.62
CA SER A 529 -14.85 12.35 -3.13
C SER A 529 -14.52 12.12 -4.60
N ARG A 530 -13.96 13.13 -5.27
CA ARG A 530 -13.49 13.05 -6.67
C ARG A 530 -14.60 12.58 -7.63
N ASN A 531 -15.68 13.34 -7.61
CA ASN A 531 -16.80 13.23 -8.53
C ASN A 531 -17.12 14.62 -9.11
N GLY A 532 -18.24 14.76 -9.81
CA GLY A 532 -18.81 16.02 -10.27
C GLY A 532 -20.03 16.47 -9.47
N LEU A 533 -20.19 16.04 -8.22
CA LEU A 533 -21.34 16.39 -7.38
C LEU A 533 -21.37 17.91 -7.13
N SER A 534 -22.56 18.48 -7.07
CA SER A 534 -22.79 19.93 -7.04
C SER A 534 -23.96 20.29 -6.14
N GLY A 535 -24.15 21.58 -5.87
CA GLY A 535 -25.20 22.06 -4.98
C GLY A 535 -24.72 22.24 -3.54
N GLU A 536 -25.66 22.61 -2.67
CA GLU A 536 -25.39 22.98 -1.28
C GLU A 536 -25.51 21.77 -0.34
N VAL A 537 -24.57 21.66 0.60
CA VAL A 537 -24.57 20.63 1.65
C VAL A 537 -24.42 21.30 3.00
N GLN A 538 -25.47 21.24 3.82
CA GLN A 538 -25.40 21.71 5.21
C GLN A 538 -24.88 20.58 6.10
N LEU A 539 -23.76 20.81 6.78
CA LEU A 539 -23.11 19.78 7.60
C LEU A 539 -24.01 19.33 8.78
N SER A 540 -24.88 20.20 9.29
CA SER A 540 -25.84 19.91 10.36
C SER A 540 -26.76 18.73 10.06
N TYR A 541 -27.03 18.44 8.78
CA TYR A 541 -27.77 17.24 8.40
C TYR A 541 -26.93 15.96 8.52
N ILE A 542 -25.63 16.05 8.25
CA ILE A 542 -24.69 14.92 8.33
C ILE A 542 -24.41 14.56 9.79
N TRP A 543 -24.27 15.55 10.68
CA TRP A 543 -23.98 15.30 12.09
C TRP A 543 -25.11 14.64 12.87
N ARG A 544 -26.28 14.47 12.26
CA ARG A 544 -27.33 13.59 12.78
C ARG A 544 -26.96 12.11 12.72
N LEU A 545 -25.98 11.74 11.89
CA LEU A 545 -25.43 10.39 11.79
C LEU A 545 -24.41 10.17 12.92
N THR A 546 -24.90 9.78 14.09
CA THR A 546 -24.07 9.70 15.32
C THR A 546 -22.98 8.61 15.29
N ASN A 547 -23.06 7.67 14.36
CA ASN A 547 -22.06 6.60 14.20
C ASN A 547 -20.94 6.96 13.20
N LEU A 548 -21.04 8.13 12.56
CA LEU A 548 -20.11 8.53 11.51
C LEU A 548 -18.71 8.78 12.09
N SER A 549 -17.71 8.11 11.53
CA SER A 549 -16.29 8.25 11.87
C SER A 549 -15.45 8.77 10.70
N ASN A 550 -15.89 8.52 9.46
CA ASN A 550 -15.18 8.93 8.24
C ASN A 550 -16.14 9.63 7.28
N LEU A 551 -15.82 10.87 6.90
CA LEU A 551 -16.54 11.62 5.88
C LEU A 551 -15.57 12.22 4.88
N CYS A 552 -15.74 11.91 3.60
CA CYS A 552 -14.97 12.54 2.53
C CYS A 552 -15.89 13.01 1.40
N LEU A 553 -16.01 14.34 1.26
CA LEU A 553 -16.75 15.01 0.17
C LEU A 553 -15.80 15.73 -0.81
N SER A 554 -14.50 15.64 -0.56
CA SER A 554 -13.44 16.37 -1.25
C SER A 554 -13.48 16.29 -2.78
N ALA A 555 -12.95 17.32 -3.45
CA ALA A 555 -12.77 17.35 -4.90
C ALA A 555 -14.08 17.09 -5.68
N ASN A 556 -15.14 17.81 -5.29
CA ASN A 556 -16.39 17.91 -6.02
C ASN A 556 -16.64 19.37 -6.43
N ARG A 557 -17.84 19.70 -6.91
CA ARG A 557 -18.34 21.06 -7.18
C ARG A 557 -19.35 21.50 -6.12
N LEU A 558 -19.25 20.94 -4.91
CA LEU A 558 -20.15 21.22 -3.80
C LEU A 558 -19.86 22.60 -3.21
N THR A 559 -20.90 23.21 -2.63
CA THR A 559 -20.76 24.33 -1.70
C THR A 559 -21.17 23.83 -0.32
N VAL A 560 -20.18 23.49 0.50
CA VAL A 560 -20.43 22.99 1.85
C VAL A 560 -20.63 24.18 2.79
N ILE A 561 -21.80 24.22 3.42
CA ILE A 561 -22.20 25.23 4.39
C ILE A 561 -21.85 24.70 5.78
N ALA A 562 -20.88 25.34 6.41
CA ALA A 562 -20.48 25.07 7.78
C ALA A 562 -21.60 25.41 8.79
N ASP A 563 -21.62 24.71 9.91
CA ASP A 563 -22.65 24.93 10.94
C ASP A 563 -22.43 26.21 11.74
N ASP A 564 -23.55 26.79 12.17
CA ASP A 564 -23.55 27.96 13.05
C ASP A 564 -23.21 27.58 14.51
N GLU A 565 -22.56 28.51 15.22
CA GLU A 565 -22.09 28.33 16.59
C GLU A 565 -23.22 28.04 17.60
N HIS A 566 -24.47 28.38 17.28
CA HIS A 566 -25.60 28.31 18.22
C HIS A 566 -26.21 26.91 18.39
N ILE A 567 -25.83 25.92 17.58
CA ILE A 567 -26.46 24.58 17.59
C ILE A 567 -25.94 23.71 18.76
N TYR A 568 -24.72 23.93 19.26
CA TYR A 568 -24.05 23.00 20.18
C TYR A 568 -23.96 23.48 21.65
N ASN A 569 -24.66 24.58 21.99
CA ASN A 569 -24.72 25.09 23.36
C ASN A 569 -25.69 24.34 24.29
N SER A 570 -26.42 23.32 23.82
CA SER A 570 -27.27 22.50 24.68
C SER A 570 -26.47 21.33 25.25
N SER A 571 -26.10 21.47 26.52
CA SER A 571 -25.48 20.50 27.40
C SER A 571 -26.35 19.24 27.63
N SER A 572 -26.43 18.36 26.63
CA SER A 572 -27.02 17.03 26.80
C SER A 572 -26.17 15.98 26.10
N SER A 573 -25.21 15.44 26.87
CA SER A 573 -24.66 14.09 26.69
C SER A 573 -24.18 13.71 25.28
N ALA A 574 -23.35 14.54 24.65
CA ALA A 574 -22.53 14.08 23.54
C ALA A 574 -21.33 13.32 24.12
N SER A 575 -21.36 11.98 24.04
CA SER A 575 -20.11 11.24 23.89
C SER A 575 -19.25 11.98 22.87
N LEU A 576 -17.99 12.32 23.20
CA LEU A 576 -17.05 12.92 22.24
C LEU A 576 -17.10 12.10 20.95
N LEU A 577 -17.68 12.66 19.88
CA LEU A 577 -17.59 12.06 18.56
C LEU A 577 -16.09 12.05 18.22
N GLN A 578 -15.56 10.87 17.93
CA GLN A 578 -14.21 10.72 17.41
C GLN A 578 -14.32 10.47 15.92
N LEU A 579 -13.88 11.46 15.13
CA LEU A 579 -13.75 11.29 13.69
C LEU A 579 -12.34 10.79 13.39
N ASN A 580 -12.26 9.69 12.64
CA ASN A 580 -11.00 9.21 12.11
C ASN A 580 -10.59 10.08 10.91
N SER A 581 -11.54 10.48 10.05
CA SER A 581 -11.24 11.32 8.89
C SER A 581 -12.36 12.29 8.52
N LEU A 582 -12.00 13.54 8.23
CA LEU A 582 -12.87 14.56 7.66
C LEU A 582 -12.18 15.24 6.45
N GLY A 583 -12.61 14.85 5.25
CA GLY A 583 -12.17 15.42 3.98
C GLY A 583 -13.21 16.34 3.36
N LEU A 584 -12.95 17.65 3.37
CA LEU A 584 -13.78 18.70 2.75
C LEU A 584 -12.96 19.59 1.80
N ALA A 585 -11.94 19.02 1.15
CA ALA A 585 -11.06 19.77 0.27
C ALA A 585 -11.78 20.20 -1.03
N CYS A 586 -11.52 21.42 -1.51
CA CYS A 586 -12.16 21.97 -2.71
C CYS A 586 -13.71 21.93 -2.67
N CYS A 587 -14.32 22.26 -1.52
CA CYS A 587 -15.78 22.26 -1.30
C CYS A 587 -16.39 23.67 -1.23
N ASN A 588 -15.69 24.67 -1.77
CA ASN A 588 -16.11 26.07 -1.81
C ASN A 588 -16.50 26.65 -0.43
N MET A 589 -15.85 26.18 0.65
CA MET A 589 -16.15 26.61 2.02
C MET A 589 -15.56 27.97 2.34
N THR A 590 -16.26 28.75 3.17
CA THR A 590 -15.80 30.07 3.65
C THR A 590 -15.58 30.14 5.16
N LYS A 591 -15.99 29.13 5.92
CA LYS A 591 -15.82 29.06 7.39
C LYS A 591 -15.41 27.66 7.81
N ILE A 592 -14.62 27.58 8.89
CA ILE A 592 -14.29 26.30 9.55
C ILE A 592 -15.53 25.80 10.31
N PRO A 593 -15.92 24.51 10.19
CA PRO A 593 -17.08 23.97 10.90
C PRO A 593 -16.95 24.08 12.43
N ALA A 594 -17.96 24.66 13.09
CA ALA A 594 -17.94 24.88 14.55
C ALA A 594 -17.89 23.57 15.36
N ILE A 595 -18.41 22.46 14.81
CA ILE A 595 -18.39 21.13 15.43
C ILE A 595 -16.96 20.65 15.78
N LEU A 596 -15.94 21.12 15.05
CA LEU A 596 -14.54 20.77 15.29
C LEU A 596 -14.02 21.28 16.65
N ARG A 597 -14.73 22.20 17.33
CA ARG A 597 -14.46 22.57 18.73
C ARG A 597 -14.77 21.48 19.74
N SER A 598 -15.60 20.51 19.36
CA SER A 598 -16.13 19.48 20.27
C SER A 598 -15.81 18.05 19.83
N VAL A 599 -15.00 17.89 18.77
CA VAL A 599 -14.72 16.61 18.12
C VAL A 599 -13.21 16.45 17.95
N VAL A 600 -12.71 15.24 18.18
CA VAL A 600 -11.33 14.84 17.90
C VAL A 600 -11.28 14.31 16.47
N VAL A 601 -10.33 14.79 15.65
CA VAL A 601 -10.20 14.42 14.23
C VAL A 601 -8.78 14.00 13.92
N ASN A 602 -8.57 12.74 13.51
CA ASN A 602 -7.22 12.23 13.23
C ASN A 602 -6.68 12.74 11.88
N ASP A 603 -7.49 12.69 10.80
CA ASP A 603 -7.14 13.21 9.47
C ASP A 603 -8.13 14.30 9.03
N LEU A 604 -7.69 15.56 9.02
CA LEU A 604 -8.47 16.72 8.62
C LEU A 604 -7.91 17.35 7.34
N ASP A 605 -8.70 17.35 6.27
CA ASP A 605 -8.37 18.03 5.01
C ASP A 605 -9.41 19.09 4.66
N LEU A 606 -9.06 20.36 4.88
CA LEU A 606 -9.86 21.53 4.50
C LEU A 606 -9.18 22.34 3.38
N SER A 607 -8.26 21.72 2.64
CA SER A 607 -7.48 22.42 1.63
C SER A 607 -8.33 22.92 0.46
N CYS A 608 -7.79 23.86 -0.33
CA CYS A 608 -8.41 24.31 -1.59
C CYS A 608 -9.79 24.96 -1.39
N ASN A 609 -10.01 25.63 -0.27
CA ASN A 609 -11.25 26.34 0.02
C ASN A 609 -11.03 27.87 -0.02
N GLN A 610 -12.03 28.63 0.45
CA GLN A 610 -11.98 30.08 0.57
C GLN A 610 -11.93 30.51 2.05
N LEU A 611 -11.35 29.68 2.92
CA LEU A 611 -11.24 29.98 4.35
C LEU A 611 -10.29 31.15 4.56
N ASP A 612 -10.70 32.15 5.32
CA ASP A 612 -9.92 33.36 5.60
C ASP A 612 -9.83 33.65 7.10
N GLY A 613 -9.11 34.72 7.46
CA GLY A 613 -8.87 35.11 8.84
C GLY A 613 -7.76 34.30 9.54
N PRO A 614 -7.72 34.32 10.89
CA PRO A 614 -6.76 33.53 11.65
C PRO A 614 -7.19 32.06 11.73
N ILE A 615 -6.21 31.15 11.72
CA ILE A 615 -6.45 29.75 12.07
C ILE A 615 -6.61 29.68 13.59
N PRO A 616 -7.75 29.17 14.10
CA PRO A 616 -8.04 29.21 15.53
C PRO A 616 -7.26 28.15 16.31
N ASP A 617 -6.97 28.44 17.58
CA ASP A 617 -6.13 27.59 18.42
C ASP A 617 -6.79 26.26 18.83
N TRP A 618 -8.10 26.26 19.01
CA TRP A 618 -8.86 25.10 19.43
C TRP A 618 -8.86 23.95 18.40
N ILE A 619 -8.52 24.23 17.13
CA ILE A 619 -8.52 23.22 16.07
C ILE A 619 -7.49 22.10 16.34
N TRP A 620 -6.45 22.42 17.13
CA TRP A 620 -5.44 21.47 17.61
C TRP A 620 -5.42 21.29 19.14
N ALA A 621 -6.14 22.10 19.92
CA ALA A 621 -6.06 22.07 21.40
C ALA A 621 -6.69 20.82 22.05
N ASN A 622 -7.69 20.20 21.42
CA ASN A 622 -8.40 19.03 21.97
C ASN A 622 -7.75 17.68 21.64
N GLN A 623 -6.59 17.70 20.98
CA GLN A 623 -5.89 16.49 20.54
C GLN A 623 -5.00 15.97 21.68
N ASN A 624 -5.55 15.08 22.51
CA ASN A 624 -4.90 14.54 23.73
C ASN A 624 -3.47 14.02 23.49
N GLU A 625 -2.60 14.19 24.50
CA GLU A 625 -1.18 13.79 24.49
C GLU A 625 -0.91 12.27 24.36
N ASN A 626 -1.93 11.41 24.28
CA ASN A 626 -1.79 9.96 24.51
C ASN A 626 -2.32 9.03 23.41
N ILE A 627 -2.79 9.53 22.25
CA ILE A 627 -3.25 8.65 21.14
C ILE A 627 -2.87 9.26 19.77
N ASP A 628 -2.00 8.55 19.05
CA ASP A 628 -1.72 8.45 17.61
C ASP A 628 -1.98 9.65 16.65
N VAL A 629 -0.87 10.23 16.15
CA VAL A 629 -0.61 10.77 14.79
C VAL A 629 -1.75 11.56 14.12
N PHE A 630 -1.74 12.90 14.25
CA PHE A 630 -2.69 13.78 13.56
C PHE A 630 -2.17 14.32 12.21
N LYS A 631 -3.03 14.30 11.19
CA LYS A 631 -2.80 14.85 9.85
C LYS A 631 -3.73 16.04 9.59
N PHE A 632 -3.12 17.19 9.30
CA PHE A 632 -3.82 18.44 9.02
C PHE A 632 -3.38 19.02 7.67
N ASN A 633 -4.33 19.23 6.77
CA ASN A 633 -4.12 19.91 5.50
C ASN A 633 -5.06 21.12 5.40
N LEU A 634 -4.49 22.31 5.55
CA LEU A 634 -5.17 23.60 5.45
C LEU A 634 -4.68 24.40 4.24
N SER A 635 -3.95 23.76 3.33
CA SER A 635 -3.31 24.40 2.19
C SER A 635 -4.30 25.04 1.21
N ARG A 636 -3.84 25.99 0.40
CA ARG A 636 -4.63 26.65 -0.66
C ARG A 636 -5.91 27.28 -0.11
N ASN A 637 -5.75 28.12 0.90
CA ASN A 637 -6.80 28.94 1.50
C ASN A 637 -6.35 30.41 1.52
N ARG A 638 -6.98 31.25 2.33
CA ARG A 638 -6.67 32.67 2.51
C ARG A 638 -6.34 33.03 3.96
N PHE A 639 -5.82 32.08 4.74
CA PHE A 639 -5.46 32.35 6.14
C PHE A 639 -4.33 33.37 6.23
N THR A 640 -4.43 34.30 7.18
CA THR A 640 -3.44 35.39 7.32
C THR A 640 -2.55 35.24 8.54
N ASN A 641 -3.04 34.63 9.62
CA ASN A 641 -2.33 34.45 10.90
C ASN A 641 -2.78 33.14 11.58
N MET A 642 -2.18 32.82 12.73
CA MET A 642 -2.59 31.71 13.62
C MET A 642 -2.75 32.22 15.04
N GLU A 643 -3.79 31.73 15.74
CA GLU A 643 -3.89 31.82 17.20
C GLU A 643 -2.95 30.78 17.84
N LEU A 644 -2.45 30.98 19.07
CA LEU A 644 -1.52 30.04 19.73
C LEU A 644 -2.32 29.14 20.70
N PRO A 645 -2.13 27.78 20.77
CA PRO A 645 -0.83 27.12 20.95
C PRO A 645 -0.64 25.79 20.17
N LEU A 646 0.05 25.82 19.02
CA LEU A 646 0.45 24.60 18.29
C LEU A 646 1.60 23.83 18.97
N ALA A 647 2.39 24.49 19.82
CA ALA A 647 3.65 23.94 20.36
C ALA A 647 3.51 22.63 21.15
N ASN A 648 2.33 22.39 21.73
CA ASN A 648 2.03 21.18 22.50
C ASN A 648 1.22 20.15 21.70
N ALA A 649 0.82 20.47 20.47
CA ALA A 649 0.03 19.57 19.64
C ALA A 649 0.94 18.54 18.93
N SER A 650 0.59 17.26 19.05
CA SER A 650 1.27 16.13 18.41
C SER A 650 0.87 15.96 16.94
N VAL A 651 1.11 17.01 16.14
CA VAL A 651 0.82 17.01 14.70
C VAL A 651 1.98 16.38 13.92
N TYR A 652 1.71 15.25 13.27
CA TYR A 652 2.69 14.52 12.46
C TYR A 652 2.77 15.07 11.03
N TYR A 653 1.63 15.38 10.42
CA TYR A 653 1.55 15.92 9.06
C TYR A 653 0.84 17.27 9.11
N LEU A 654 1.53 18.32 8.64
CA LEU A 654 0.99 19.67 8.57
C LEU A 654 1.31 20.30 7.22
N ASP A 655 0.28 20.58 6.44
CA ASP A 655 0.37 21.35 5.20
C ASP A 655 -0.42 22.67 5.35
N LEU A 656 0.32 23.77 5.43
CA LEU A 656 -0.21 25.14 5.46
C LEU A 656 0.11 25.90 4.16
N SER A 657 0.57 25.19 3.12
CA SER A 657 1.09 25.83 1.91
C SER A 657 0.03 26.63 1.15
N PHE A 658 0.44 27.63 0.36
CA PHE A 658 -0.46 28.48 -0.43
C PHE A 658 -1.52 29.18 0.44
N ASN A 659 -1.05 29.98 1.40
CA ASN A 659 -1.86 30.87 2.21
C ASN A 659 -1.19 32.27 2.27
N TYR A 660 -1.68 33.15 3.14
CA TYR A 660 -1.11 34.47 3.40
C TYR A 660 -0.54 34.57 4.83
N LEU A 661 -0.10 33.45 5.41
CA LEU A 661 0.35 33.37 6.80
C LEU A 661 1.63 34.19 7.01
N GLN A 662 1.63 35.05 8.04
CA GLN A 662 2.72 35.96 8.37
C GLN A 662 3.37 35.63 9.71
N GLY A 663 4.53 36.25 9.98
CA GLY A 663 5.24 36.15 11.26
C GLY A 663 6.18 34.94 11.35
N PRO A 664 6.50 34.47 12.57
CA PRO A 664 7.34 33.29 12.77
C PRO A 664 6.62 32.00 12.38
N LEU A 665 7.39 30.99 11.93
CA LEU A 665 6.86 29.65 11.66
C LEU A 665 6.24 29.03 12.93
N PRO A 666 5.12 28.30 12.81
CA PRO A 666 4.60 27.53 13.92
C PRO A 666 5.39 26.21 14.05
N VAL A 667 5.57 25.71 15.28
CA VAL A 667 6.40 24.52 15.55
C VAL A 667 5.61 23.51 16.36
N PRO A 668 5.15 22.39 15.76
CA PRO A 668 4.51 21.31 16.49
C PRO A 668 5.53 20.46 17.29
N SER A 669 5.03 19.58 18.17
CA SER A 669 5.87 18.88 19.16
C SER A 669 6.81 17.80 18.57
N SER A 670 6.39 17.11 17.51
CA SER A 670 7.14 16.03 16.82
C SER A 670 6.64 15.81 15.37
N PRO A 671 6.86 16.77 14.45
CA PRO A 671 6.39 16.64 13.08
C PRO A 671 7.22 15.65 12.26
N GLN A 672 6.57 14.98 11.31
CA GLN A 672 7.25 14.19 10.28
C GLN A 672 7.19 14.84 8.88
N PHE A 673 6.10 15.54 8.59
CA PHE A 673 5.87 16.25 7.33
C PHE A 673 5.43 17.69 7.59
N LEU A 674 6.20 18.67 7.11
CA LEU A 674 5.88 20.10 7.18
C LEU A 674 5.97 20.75 5.80
N ASP A 675 4.84 21.29 5.31
CA ASP A 675 4.82 22.17 4.15
C ASP A 675 4.27 23.55 4.53
N TYR A 676 5.18 24.54 4.57
CA TYR A 676 4.89 25.94 4.84
C TYR A 676 5.09 26.82 3.61
N SER A 677 5.25 26.22 2.44
CA SER A 677 5.62 26.96 1.23
C SER A 677 4.53 27.91 0.75
N ASN A 678 4.90 28.94 -0.01
CA ASN A 678 3.96 29.92 -0.58
C ASN A 678 3.12 30.62 0.51
N ASN A 679 3.83 31.29 1.42
CA ASN A 679 3.27 32.09 2.51
C ASN A 679 4.09 33.39 2.66
N LEU A 680 3.92 34.11 3.77
CA LEU A 680 4.60 35.36 4.09
C LEU A 680 5.40 35.25 5.41
N PHE A 681 5.85 34.06 5.80
CA PHE A 681 6.60 33.87 7.02
C PHE A 681 7.95 34.60 6.97
N SER A 682 8.34 35.22 8.09
CA SER A 682 9.51 36.12 8.16
C SER A 682 10.67 35.58 9.00
N SER A 683 10.44 34.59 9.86
CA SER A 683 11.49 34.03 10.73
C SER A 683 11.26 32.57 11.10
N ILE A 684 12.38 31.88 11.39
CA ILE A 684 12.41 30.51 11.89
C ILE A 684 12.64 30.54 13.41
N PRO A 685 11.76 29.96 14.23
CA PRO A 685 12.00 29.83 15.67
C PRO A 685 13.19 28.90 15.99
N GLU A 686 13.94 29.21 17.04
CA GLU A 686 15.11 28.42 17.45
C GLU A 686 14.78 26.96 17.80
N ASN A 687 13.60 26.72 18.36
CA ASN A 687 13.13 25.39 18.74
C ASN A 687 12.64 24.55 17.55
N LEU A 688 12.48 25.10 16.35
CA LEU A 688 12.08 24.28 15.18
C LEU A 688 13.11 23.19 14.95
N MET A 689 14.40 23.54 14.92
CA MET A 689 15.46 22.63 14.54
C MET A 689 15.64 21.46 15.51
N SER A 690 15.40 21.66 16.81
CA SER A 690 15.45 20.59 17.81
C SER A 690 14.24 19.65 17.76
N ARG A 691 13.15 20.05 17.07
CA ARG A 691 11.92 19.27 16.93
C ARG A 691 11.87 18.45 15.63
N LEU A 692 12.81 18.66 14.70
CA LEU A 692 12.85 17.98 13.40
C LEU A 692 13.53 16.60 13.43
N SER A 693 13.79 16.01 14.60
CA SER A 693 14.57 14.76 14.69
C SER A 693 13.93 13.58 13.94
N SER A 694 12.60 13.54 13.87
CA SER A 694 11.81 12.51 13.16
C SER A 694 11.25 13.02 11.82
N SER A 695 11.59 14.24 11.40
CA SER A 695 11.06 14.85 10.17
C SER A 695 11.73 14.31 8.93
N PHE A 696 10.94 13.82 7.96
CA PHE A 696 11.46 13.41 6.65
C PHE A 696 11.23 14.46 5.55
N PHE A 697 10.28 15.39 5.74
CA PHE A 697 9.92 16.41 4.75
C PHE A 697 9.77 17.80 5.37
N LEU A 698 10.52 18.77 4.86
CA LEU A 698 10.42 20.18 5.21
C LEU A 698 10.45 21.07 3.96
N ASN A 699 9.37 21.80 3.72
CA ASN A 699 9.26 22.75 2.62
C ASN A 699 8.93 24.16 3.14
N LEU A 700 9.88 25.08 2.99
CA LEU A 700 9.78 26.49 3.39
C LEU A 700 9.82 27.43 2.18
N ALA A 701 9.70 26.90 0.96
CA ALA A 701 9.91 27.66 -0.26
C ALA A 701 8.92 28.83 -0.43
N ASN A 702 9.35 29.89 -1.10
CA ASN A 702 8.52 31.05 -1.44
C ASN A 702 7.89 31.71 -0.18
N ASN A 703 8.76 32.26 0.67
CA ASN A 703 8.43 33.00 1.89
C ASN A 703 9.34 34.24 2.01
N SER A 704 9.31 34.94 3.15
CA SER A 704 10.19 36.08 3.45
C SER A 704 11.26 35.73 4.50
N LEU A 705 11.71 34.48 4.58
CA LEU A 705 12.65 34.02 5.61
C LEU A 705 14.06 34.54 5.34
N GLN A 706 14.77 34.95 6.40
CA GLN A 706 16.11 35.55 6.32
C GLN A 706 17.07 34.98 7.36
N GLY A 707 18.37 35.30 7.22
CA GLY A 707 19.43 34.81 8.11
C GLY A 707 20.16 33.59 7.54
N GLY A 708 21.07 33.01 8.32
CA GLY A 708 21.78 31.78 7.92
C GLY A 708 21.04 30.51 8.32
N ILE A 709 21.35 29.39 7.65
CA ILE A 709 20.85 28.07 8.07
C ILE A 709 21.61 27.67 9.35
N PRO A 710 20.93 27.45 10.48
CA PRO A 710 21.58 27.05 11.72
C PRO A 710 22.24 25.66 11.58
N PRO A 711 23.49 25.46 12.04
CA PRO A 711 24.18 24.15 11.95
C PRO A 711 23.45 23.00 12.65
N ILE A 712 22.56 23.31 13.61
CA ILE A 712 21.77 22.30 14.33
C ILE A 712 20.81 21.50 13.41
N ILE A 713 20.52 22.00 12.19
CA ILE A 713 19.78 21.23 11.18
C ILE A 713 20.46 19.90 10.86
N CYS A 714 21.78 19.81 11.03
CA CYS A 714 22.55 18.59 10.80
C CYS A 714 22.20 17.45 11.78
N ASN A 715 21.46 17.75 12.86
CA ASN A 715 20.97 16.71 13.77
C ASN A 715 19.69 16.03 13.26
N ALA A 716 19.04 16.55 12.21
CA ALA A 716 17.83 15.98 11.62
C ALA A 716 18.19 14.85 10.64
N SER A 717 18.66 13.71 11.15
CA SER A 717 19.17 12.59 10.35
C SER A 717 18.12 11.94 9.43
N ASP A 718 16.85 12.03 9.81
CA ASP A 718 15.73 11.43 9.07
C ASP A 718 15.24 12.32 7.92
N LEU A 719 15.72 13.56 7.83
CA LEU A 719 15.33 14.50 6.78
C LEU A 719 15.77 13.97 5.42
N LYS A 720 14.83 13.92 4.47
CA LYS A 720 15.08 13.49 3.08
C LYS A 720 14.74 14.56 2.06
N PHE A 721 13.79 15.43 2.37
CA PHE A 721 13.37 16.55 1.52
C PHE A 721 13.54 17.86 2.27
N LEU A 722 14.35 18.76 1.72
CA LEU A 722 14.53 20.12 2.21
C LEU A 722 14.43 21.12 1.05
N ASP A 723 13.42 21.99 1.09
CA ASP A 723 13.27 23.10 0.14
C ASP A 723 13.20 24.45 0.86
N LEU A 724 14.21 25.29 0.63
CA LEU A 724 14.35 26.64 1.17
C LEU A 724 14.28 27.71 0.05
N SER A 725 13.85 27.32 -1.15
CA SER A 725 13.96 28.16 -2.34
C SER A 725 13.14 29.45 -2.25
N TYR A 726 13.52 30.48 -2.99
CA TYR A 726 12.81 31.76 -3.08
C TYR A 726 12.59 32.40 -1.71
N ASN A 727 13.68 32.66 -1.00
CA ASN A 727 13.70 33.32 0.30
C ASN A 727 14.85 34.36 0.33
N HIS A 728 15.22 34.82 1.52
CA HIS A 728 16.31 35.76 1.77
C HIS A 728 17.42 35.17 2.64
N PHE A 729 17.61 33.84 2.63
CA PHE A 729 18.69 33.20 3.40
C PHE A 729 20.07 33.64 2.90
N SER A 730 21.02 33.76 3.83
CA SER A 730 22.37 34.27 3.58
C SER A 730 23.44 33.46 4.32
N GLY A 731 24.72 33.74 4.08
CA GLY A 731 25.83 33.03 4.73
C GLY A 731 26.16 31.70 4.05
N ARG A 732 26.91 30.84 4.74
CA ARG A 732 27.41 29.57 4.17
C ARG A 732 26.39 28.45 4.27
N VAL A 733 26.38 27.55 3.29
CA VAL A 733 25.62 26.29 3.34
C VAL A 733 26.30 25.34 4.34
N PRO A 734 25.58 24.83 5.37
CA PRO A 734 26.14 23.88 6.33
C PRO A 734 26.63 22.59 5.63
N PRO A 735 27.81 22.05 6.01
CA PRO A 735 28.40 20.92 5.30
C PRO A 735 27.54 19.66 5.19
N CYS A 736 26.77 19.36 6.24
CA CYS A 736 25.91 18.18 6.28
C CYS A 736 24.84 18.18 5.19
N LEU A 737 24.38 19.34 4.69
CA LEU A 737 23.34 19.38 3.66
C LEU A 737 23.83 18.81 2.33
N LEU A 738 25.16 18.76 2.13
CA LEU A 738 25.82 18.21 0.96
C LEU A 738 26.62 16.94 1.27
N ASP A 739 26.42 16.30 2.43
CA ASP A 739 27.12 15.06 2.78
C ASP A 739 26.54 13.80 2.09
N GLY A 740 25.37 13.94 1.47
CA GLY A 740 24.66 12.89 0.72
C GLY A 740 23.44 12.26 1.42
N HIS A 741 23.04 12.69 2.63
CA HIS A 741 21.90 12.09 3.34
C HIS A 741 20.51 12.54 2.84
N LEU A 742 20.43 13.75 2.26
CA LEU A 742 19.20 14.32 1.67
C LEU A 742 18.97 13.75 0.27
N THR A 743 17.76 13.28 0.01
CA THR A 743 17.32 12.90 -1.34
C THR A 743 17.08 14.13 -2.22
N ILE A 744 16.44 15.17 -1.68
CA ILE A 744 16.15 16.42 -2.39
C ILE A 744 16.60 17.61 -1.53
N LEU A 745 17.53 18.40 -2.07
CA LEU A 745 17.98 19.68 -1.53
C LEU A 745 17.71 20.80 -2.54
N LYS A 746 16.94 21.80 -2.13
CA LYS A 746 16.64 22.99 -2.94
C LYS A 746 16.87 24.28 -2.16
N LEU A 747 17.79 25.09 -2.65
CA LEU A 747 18.24 26.36 -2.07
C LEU A 747 18.13 27.53 -3.06
N ARG A 748 17.39 27.33 -4.15
CA ARG A 748 17.32 28.26 -5.29
C ARG A 748 16.90 29.66 -4.87
N GLN A 749 17.41 30.70 -5.53
CA GLN A 749 17.00 32.10 -5.37
C GLN A 749 17.07 32.56 -3.91
N ASN A 750 18.30 32.58 -3.39
CA ASN A 750 18.66 33.05 -2.06
C ASN A 750 19.94 33.90 -2.15
N LYS A 751 20.60 34.15 -1.01
CA LYS A 751 21.84 34.94 -0.89
C LYS A 751 22.97 34.11 -0.26
N PHE A 752 22.98 32.79 -0.47
CA PHE A 752 24.05 31.93 0.06
C PHE A 752 25.39 32.26 -0.59
N GLU A 753 26.45 32.25 0.20
CA GLU A 753 27.81 32.65 -0.22
C GLU A 753 28.88 31.67 0.31
N GLY A 754 30.11 31.85 -0.17
CA GLY A 754 31.25 30.98 0.17
C GLY A 754 31.38 29.79 -0.78
N THR A 755 32.19 28.81 -0.37
CA THR A 755 32.47 27.60 -1.15
C THR A 755 31.63 26.42 -0.66
N LEU A 756 31.35 25.48 -1.55
CA LEU A 756 30.72 24.22 -1.16
C LEU A 756 31.73 23.31 -0.43
N PRO A 757 31.30 22.57 0.61
CA PRO A 757 32.09 21.55 1.28
C PRO A 757 32.42 20.40 0.32
N ASP A 758 33.57 19.74 0.49
CA ASP A 758 33.96 18.56 -0.30
C ASP A 758 34.10 17.31 0.59
N ASP A 759 33.03 17.01 1.33
CA ASP A 759 33.04 16.06 2.44
C ASP A 759 31.90 15.01 2.36
N THR A 760 31.42 14.60 1.17
CA THR A 760 30.41 13.51 1.10
C THR A 760 30.99 12.23 1.70
N LYS A 761 30.41 11.73 2.78
CA LYS A 761 30.79 10.44 3.38
C LYS A 761 30.03 9.33 2.65
N GLY A 762 30.63 8.13 2.55
CA GLY A 762 30.07 7.02 1.75
C GLY A 762 28.60 6.72 2.04
N GLY A 763 27.81 6.50 0.97
CA GLY A 763 26.35 6.26 1.04
C GLY A 763 25.47 7.45 0.61
N CYS A 764 25.85 8.19 -0.45
CA CYS A 764 25.07 9.32 -0.94
C CYS A 764 23.77 8.86 -1.65
N VAL A 765 22.63 9.33 -1.16
CA VAL A 765 21.27 9.05 -1.68
C VAL A 765 20.62 10.27 -2.35
N SER A 766 21.39 11.33 -2.58
CA SER A 766 20.91 12.55 -3.25
C SER A 766 20.47 12.27 -4.69
N GLN A 767 19.27 12.74 -5.01
CA GLN A 767 18.67 12.72 -6.34
C GLN A 767 18.63 14.12 -6.97
N THR A 768 18.36 15.14 -6.15
CA THR A 768 18.27 16.54 -6.62
C THR A 768 19.07 17.47 -5.73
N ILE A 769 19.96 18.25 -6.35
CA ILE A 769 20.67 19.38 -5.74
C ILE A 769 20.42 20.63 -6.61
N ASP A 770 19.62 21.56 -6.09
CA ASP A 770 19.33 22.85 -6.74
C ASP A 770 19.84 24.01 -5.88
N LEU A 771 20.87 24.68 -6.37
CA LEU A 771 21.56 25.82 -5.75
C LEU A 771 21.44 27.09 -6.60
N ASN A 772 20.57 27.09 -7.60
CA ASN A 772 20.52 28.12 -8.63
C ASN A 772 20.22 29.51 -8.06
N GLY A 773 20.89 30.57 -8.53
CA GLY A 773 20.56 31.94 -8.13
C GLY A 773 20.99 32.24 -6.70
N ASN A 774 22.29 32.11 -6.45
CA ASN A 774 22.96 32.42 -5.19
C ASN A 774 24.29 33.14 -5.46
N GLN A 775 25.14 33.29 -4.45
CA GLN A 775 26.46 33.94 -4.54
C GLN A 775 27.60 32.94 -4.26
N LEU A 776 27.35 31.64 -4.44
CA LEU A 776 28.30 30.56 -4.15
C LEU A 776 29.47 30.56 -5.14
N GLY A 777 30.66 30.22 -4.69
CA GLY A 777 31.86 30.19 -5.53
C GLY A 777 32.81 29.04 -5.22
N GLY A 778 34.02 29.12 -5.76
CA GLY A 778 35.01 28.03 -5.69
C GLY A 778 34.76 26.95 -6.74
N LYS A 779 35.20 25.72 -6.44
CA LYS A 779 35.06 24.55 -7.30
C LYS A 779 33.84 23.72 -6.93
N LEU A 780 33.36 22.90 -7.86
CA LEU A 780 32.34 21.92 -7.54
C LEU A 780 32.95 20.77 -6.70
N PRO A 781 32.28 20.31 -5.64
CA PRO A 781 32.77 19.21 -4.81
C PRO A 781 32.92 17.93 -5.64
N ARG A 782 34.12 17.35 -5.66
CA ARG A 782 34.39 16.12 -6.41
C ARG A 782 33.74 14.91 -5.73
N SER A 783 33.53 14.99 -4.43
CA SER A 783 32.90 13.95 -3.63
C SER A 783 31.46 13.61 -4.09
N LEU A 784 30.79 14.51 -4.82
CA LEU A 784 29.50 14.24 -5.48
C LEU A 784 29.52 13.08 -6.49
N THR A 785 30.70 12.64 -6.97
CA THR A 785 30.82 11.41 -7.79
C THR A 785 30.29 10.17 -7.05
N ASN A 786 30.22 10.19 -5.72
CA ASN A 786 29.70 9.09 -4.92
C ASN A 786 28.15 9.00 -4.94
N CYS A 787 27.46 10.00 -5.50
CA CYS A 787 26.00 10.08 -5.54
C CYS A 787 25.42 9.37 -6.76
N ASN A 788 25.45 8.03 -6.78
CA ASN A 788 24.98 7.23 -7.92
C ASN A 788 23.51 7.47 -8.30
N ASP A 789 22.71 7.95 -7.36
CA ASP A 789 21.29 8.27 -7.57
C ASP A 789 21.01 9.70 -8.05
N LEU A 790 22.05 10.54 -8.23
CA LEU A 790 21.87 11.94 -8.60
C LEU A 790 21.30 12.08 -10.01
N GLU A 791 20.11 12.69 -10.11
CA GLU A 791 19.39 12.95 -11.35
C GLU A 791 19.52 14.41 -11.81
N ILE A 792 19.53 15.35 -10.87
CA ILE A 792 19.52 16.79 -11.15
C ILE A 792 20.61 17.50 -10.34
N LEU A 793 21.49 18.19 -11.06
CA LEU A 793 22.45 19.13 -10.50
C LEU A 793 22.27 20.51 -11.17
N ASP A 794 21.71 21.46 -10.42
CA ASP A 794 21.52 22.83 -10.87
C ASP A 794 22.30 23.80 -9.97
N VAL A 795 23.38 24.36 -10.50
CA VAL A 795 24.23 25.35 -9.82
C VAL A 795 24.27 26.68 -10.58
N GLY A 796 23.30 26.90 -11.47
CA GLY A 796 23.27 28.08 -12.34
C GLY A 796 23.18 29.40 -11.57
N ASN A 797 23.56 30.51 -12.22
CA ASN A 797 23.48 31.86 -11.65
C ASN A 797 24.21 31.97 -10.30
N ASN A 798 25.51 31.72 -10.31
CA ASN A 798 26.40 31.74 -9.14
C ASN A 798 27.78 32.33 -9.53
N ASN A 799 28.77 32.20 -8.64
CA ASN A 799 30.15 32.65 -8.81
C ASN A 799 31.17 31.50 -8.90
N PHE A 800 30.77 30.30 -9.33
CA PHE A 800 31.68 29.15 -9.43
C PHE A 800 32.79 29.38 -10.46
N VAL A 801 34.01 28.99 -10.10
CA VAL A 801 35.22 29.08 -10.94
C VAL A 801 35.86 27.70 -10.97
N ASP A 802 35.60 26.94 -12.03
CA ASP A 802 36.14 25.60 -12.22
C ASP A 802 36.27 25.24 -13.71
N SER A 803 36.99 24.18 -14.01
CA SER A 803 36.93 23.57 -15.35
C SER A 803 35.59 22.85 -15.57
N PHE A 804 35.22 22.56 -16.83
CA PHE A 804 34.07 21.69 -17.12
C PHE A 804 34.12 20.39 -16.29
N PRO A 805 33.09 20.07 -15.48
CA PRO A 805 33.13 18.97 -14.53
C PRO A 805 32.88 17.62 -15.23
N SER A 806 33.86 17.13 -15.98
CA SER A 806 33.76 15.89 -16.78
C SER A 806 33.40 14.65 -15.94
N TRP A 807 33.78 14.65 -14.66
CA TRP A 807 33.45 13.59 -13.69
C TRP A 807 31.93 13.42 -13.49
N THR A 808 31.11 14.45 -13.74
CA THR A 808 29.64 14.33 -13.66
C THR A 808 29.10 13.34 -14.69
N GLY A 809 29.86 13.07 -15.77
CA GLY A 809 29.51 12.08 -16.77
C GLY A 809 29.59 10.64 -16.27
N GLU A 810 30.24 10.38 -15.12
CA GLU A 810 30.30 9.06 -14.50
C GLU A 810 29.03 8.72 -13.70
N LEU A 811 28.17 9.72 -13.43
CA LEU A 811 26.93 9.53 -12.68
C LEU A 811 25.88 8.84 -13.56
N PRO A 812 25.42 7.63 -13.20
CA PRO A 812 24.62 6.79 -14.10
C PRO A 812 23.19 7.30 -14.30
N LYS A 813 22.65 8.07 -13.34
CA LYS A 813 21.27 8.59 -13.38
C LYS A 813 21.19 10.08 -13.69
N LEU A 814 22.31 10.78 -13.93
CA LEU A 814 22.29 12.23 -14.15
C LEU A 814 21.56 12.57 -15.46
N ARG A 815 20.47 13.31 -15.33
CA ARG A 815 19.56 13.71 -16.41
C ARG A 815 19.60 15.19 -16.71
N VAL A 816 19.82 16.02 -15.68
CA VAL A 816 19.83 17.48 -15.81
C VAL A 816 21.10 18.06 -15.21
N LEU A 817 21.85 18.80 -16.01
CA LEU A 817 23.04 19.54 -15.59
C LEU A 817 22.91 21.01 -15.99
N VAL A 818 22.83 21.91 -15.01
CA VAL A 818 22.72 23.36 -15.24
C VAL A 818 23.88 24.08 -14.56
N LEU A 819 24.79 24.62 -15.38
CA LEU A 819 25.98 25.39 -14.96
C LEU A 819 25.91 26.87 -15.37
N ARG A 820 24.80 27.29 -15.96
CA ARG A 820 24.66 28.60 -16.59
C ARG A 820 25.06 29.79 -15.71
N SER A 821 25.48 30.89 -16.31
CA SER A 821 25.76 32.17 -15.61
C SER A 821 26.72 31.98 -14.42
N ASN A 822 27.93 31.49 -14.73
CA ASN A 822 29.02 31.25 -13.78
C ASN A 822 30.36 31.66 -14.44
N LYS A 823 31.49 31.23 -13.87
CA LYS A 823 32.84 31.47 -14.42
C LYS A 823 33.56 30.16 -14.75
N PHE A 824 32.81 29.13 -15.18
CA PHE A 824 33.40 27.87 -15.63
C PHE A 824 34.20 28.07 -16.92
N PHE A 825 35.25 27.28 -17.12
CA PHE A 825 36.15 27.42 -18.27
C PHE A 825 36.69 26.09 -18.79
N GLY A 826 37.46 26.16 -19.88
CA GLY A 826 38.08 25.00 -20.52
C GLY A 826 37.20 24.34 -21.59
N ALA A 827 37.72 23.25 -22.16
CA ALA A 827 37.03 22.50 -23.20
C ALA A 827 35.93 21.60 -22.63
N VAL A 828 34.82 21.51 -23.36
CA VAL A 828 33.68 20.63 -23.03
C VAL A 828 33.76 19.35 -23.85
N GLY A 829 33.46 18.21 -23.22
CA GLY A 829 33.36 16.93 -23.91
C GLY A 829 34.69 16.25 -24.25
N GLY A 830 35.77 16.58 -23.54
CA GLY A 830 37.02 15.82 -23.63
C GLY A 830 36.87 14.43 -23.01
N ILE A 831 37.17 13.37 -23.78
CA ILE A 831 37.26 12.00 -23.25
C ILE A 831 38.61 11.89 -22.51
N PRO A 832 38.65 11.54 -21.20
CA PRO A 832 39.91 11.34 -20.50
C PRO A 832 40.73 10.26 -21.20
N VAL A 833 41.90 10.63 -21.70
CA VAL A 833 42.87 9.70 -22.28
C VAL A 833 43.64 9.07 -21.13
N ASP A 834 43.04 8.12 -20.39
CA ASP A 834 43.84 7.25 -19.53
C ASP A 834 43.21 5.84 -19.34
N ASN A 835 43.98 4.86 -19.84
CA ASN A 835 44.09 3.43 -19.54
C ASN A 835 42.83 2.57 -19.29
N GLY A 836 42.36 1.94 -20.37
CA GLY A 836 41.93 0.53 -20.31
C GLY A 836 40.47 0.22 -20.62
N ASP A 837 39.52 1.05 -20.20
CA ASP A 837 38.08 0.73 -20.31
C ASP A 837 37.40 1.49 -21.46
N ARG A 838 37.48 0.95 -22.68
CA ARG A 838 36.80 1.48 -23.88
C ARG A 838 35.26 1.39 -23.83
N ASN A 839 34.69 0.83 -22.76
CA ASN A 839 33.25 0.60 -22.60
C ASN A 839 32.55 1.52 -21.59
N ARG A 840 33.23 2.47 -20.93
CA ARG A 840 32.56 3.43 -20.03
C ARG A 840 31.82 4.50 -20.85
N THR A 841 30.50 4.42 -20.89
CA THR A 841 29.64 5.46 -21.48
C THR A 841 29.47 6.61 -20.51
N GLN A 842 29.97 7.81 -20.85
CA GLN A 842 29.76 9.03 -20.07
C GLN A 842 28.44 9.72 -20.49
N PHE A 843 27.72 10.35 -19.55
CA PHE A 843 26.52 11.15 -19.82
C PHE A 843 25.38 10.42 -20.60
N SER A 844 25.31 9.09 -20.49
CA SER A 844 24.33 8.28 -21.25
C SER A 844 22.88 8.61 -20.92
N SER A 845 22.61 9.06 -19.70
CA SER A 845 21.27 9.42 -19.19
C SER A 845 20.90 10.89 -19.35
N LEU A 846 21.82 11.74 -19.84
CA LEU A 846 21.65 13.19 -19.86
C LEU A 846 20.55 13.61 -20.85
N GLN A 847 19.65 14.49 -20.40
CA GLN A 847 18.51 15.00 -21.15
C GLN A 847 18.57 16.52 -21.33
N ILE A 848 19.00 17.25 -20.30
CA ILE A 848 19.12 18.71 -20.33
C ILE A 848 20.54 19.09 -19.90
N ILE A 849 21.22 19.88 -20.74
CA ILE A 849 22.48 20.51 -20.39
C ILE A 849 22.46 21.99 -20.74
N ASP A 850 22.66 22.83 -19.72
CA ASP A 850 22.67 24.30 -19.84
C ASP A 850 23.99 24.86 -19.30
N LEU A 851 24.85 25.27 -20.22
CA LEU A 851 26.19 25.83 -19.98
C LEU A 851 26.25 27.34 -20.29
N ALA A 852 25.11 27.97 -20.53
CA ALA A 852 25.05 29.32 -21.07
C ALA A 852 25.79 30.35 -20.19
N SER A 853 26.32 31.43 -20.77
CA SER A 853 26.93 32.54 -20.02
C SER A 853 28.06 32.08 -19.08
N ASN A 854 29.10 31.50 -19.67
CA ASN A 854 30.31 31.04 -18.99
C ASN A 854 31.56 31.42 -19.80
N ASN A 855 32.73 30.90 -19.44
CA ASN A 855 34.00 31.11 -20.13
C ASN A 855 34.55 29.81 -20.75
N PHE A 856 33.66 28.90 -21.19
CA PHE A 856 34.07 27.68 -21.90
C PHE A 856 34.66 28.02 -23.27
N SER A 857 35.65 27.24 -23.71
CA SER A 857 36.38 27.52 -24.94
C SER A 857 36.86 26.26 -25.65
N GLY A 858 37.46 26.42 -26.84
CA GLY A 858 37.89 25.31 -27.69
C GLY A 858 36.79 24.79 -28.60
N SER A 859 37.09 23.73 -29.35
CA SER A 859 36.16 23.12 -30.31
C SER A 859 35.36 21.97 -29.69
N LEU A 860 34.06 21.92 -29.99
CA LEU A 860 33.18 20.82 -29.58
C LEU A 860 33.60 19.52 -30.27
N GLN A 861 33.86 18.47 -29.50
CA GLN A 861 34.32 17.18 -30.03
C GLN A 861 33.14 16.36 -30.56
N PRO A 862 33.15 15.92 -31.84
CA PRO A 862 32.03 15.17 -32.42
C PRO A 862 31.69 13.89 -31.66
N GLN A 863 32.71 13.15 -31.18
CA GLN A 863 32.52 11.86 -30.49
C GLN A 863 31.80 12.01 -29.15
N TRP A 864 31.81 13.20 -28.54
CA TRP A 864 31.13 13.40 -27.26
C TRP A 864 29.60 13.36 -27.40
N PHE A 865 29.05 13.89 -28.49
CA PHE A 865 27.60 13.80 -28.74
C PHE A 865 27.11 12.37 -28.96
N ASP A 866 27.99 11.47 -29.41
CA ASP A 866 27.66 10.04 -29.52
C ASP A 866 27.45 9.37 -28.14
N SER A 867 27.88 10.03 -27.05
CA SER A 867 27.70 9.54 -25.68
C SER A 867 26.34 9.90 -25.07
N LEU A 868 25.63 10.90 -25.60
CA LEU A 868 24.34 11.40 -25.09
C LEU A 868 23.14 10.51 -25.48
N LYS A 869 23.18 9.24 -25.08
CA LYS A 869 22.25 8.20 -25.55
C LYS A 869 20.78 8.51 -25.28
N ALA A 870 20.45 9.09 -24.12
CA ALA A 870 19.07 9.45 -23.78
C ALA A 870 18.44 10.47 -24.73
N MET A 871 19.24 11.33 -25.37
CA MET A 871 18.76 12.29 -26.39
C MET A 871 18.62 11.66 -27.79
N MET A 872 18.91 10.36 -27.95
CA MET A 872 18.82 9.65 -29.23
C MET A 872 17.61 8.71 -29.33
N VAL A 873 16.85 8.49 -28.25
CA VAL A 873 15.76 7.49 -28.16
C VAL A 873 14.38 8.15 -28.25
N THR A 874 13.56 7.74 -29.22
CA THR A 874 12.25 8.33 -29.54
C THR A 874 11.03 7.49 -29.12
N ARG A 875 11.20 6.31 -28.51
CA ARG A 875 10.10 5.39 -28.16
C ARG A 875 9.49 5.70 -26.79
N GLU A 876 8.25 6.18 -26.77
CA GLU A 876 7.43 6.42 -25.57
C GLU A 876 7.23 5.16 -24.69
N GLY A 877 7.28 3.95 -25.27
CA GLY A 877 7.00 2.68 -24.57
C GLY A 877 8.09 2.22 -23.60
N ASP A 878 9.38 2.44 -23.92
CA ASP A 878 10.50 2.04 -23.05
C ASP A 878 10.72 3.07 -21.93
N VAL A 879 10.39 4.34 -22.18
CA VAL A 879 10.41 5.41 -21.17
C VAL A 879 9.38 5.12 -20.07
N ARG A 880 8.17 4.68 -20.43
CA ARG A 880 7.11 4.33 -19.46
C ARG A 880 7.43 3.07 -18.66
N LYS A 881 8.01 2.03 -19.30
CA LYS A 881 8.42 0.77 -18.64
C LYS A 881 9.67 0.91 -17.78
N ALA A 882 10.59 1.81 -18.12
CA ALA A 882 11.72 2.18 -17.27
C ALA A 882 11.29 3.06 -16.07
N LEU A 883 10.16 3.78 -16.21
CA LEU A 883 9.58 4.64 -15.18
C LEU A 883 8.77 3.89 -14.12
N GLU A 884 7.94 2.93 -14.54
CA GLU A 884 7.06 2.20 -13.61
C GLU A 884 7.84 1.26 -12.66
N ASN A 885 9.07 0.87 -13.04
CA ASN A 885 9.93 0.01 -12.21
C ASN A 885 10.90 0.76 -11.28
N ASN A 886 11.04 2.10 -11.39
CA ASN A 886 12.00 2.88 -10.57
C ASN A 886 11.38 4.05 -9.78
N LEU A 887 10.12 4.42 -10.04
CA LEU A 887 9.44 5.46 -9.28
C LEU A 887 8.64 4.83 -8.13
N SER A 888 9.29 4.68 -6.98
CA SER A 888 8.63 4.36 -5.71
C SER A 888 7.81 5.55 -5.18
N GLY A 889 6.79 6.00 -5.92
CA GLY A 889 5.67 6.80 -5.37
C GLY A 889 5.99 8.09 -4.60
N LYS A 890 7.20 8.68 -4.66
CA LYS A 890 7.58 9.84 -3.83
C LYS A 890 8.03 11.05 -4.65
N PHE A 891 7.18 12.08 -4.63
CA PHE A 891 7.46 13.51 -4.83
C PHE A 891 8.31 13.97 -6.04
N TYR A 892 7.90 13.64 -7.27
CA TYR A 892 8.42 14.31 -8.46
C TYR A 892 7.87 15.77 -8.57
N ARG A 893 8.66 16.76 -8.11
CA ARG A 893 8.31 18.20 -8.14
C ARG A 893 9.53 19.10 -8.51
N ASP A 894 10.40 18.64 -9.40
CA ASP A 894 11.59 19.42 -9.76
C ASP A 894 11.29 20.48 -10.82
N THR A 895 11.95 21.63 -10.67
CA THR A 895 11.72 22.82 -11.48
C THR A 895 13.04 23.28 -12.08
N VAL A 896 13.10 23.40 -13.41
CA VAL A 896 14.31 23.84 -14.12
C VAL A 896 13.99 25.07 -14.95
N VAL A 897 14.89 26.06 -14.96
CA VAL A 897 14.75 27.27 -15.78
C VAL A 897 15.79 27.25 -16.89
N VAL A 898 15.32 27.18 -18.14
CA VAL A 898 16.17 27.16 -19.34
C VAL A 898 15.71 28.23 -20.34
N THR A 899 16.59 28.63 -21.25
CA THR A 899 16.23 29.58 -22.32
C THR A 899 15.55 28.86 -23.48
N TYR A 900 14.23 28.88 -23.56
CA TYR A 900 13.48 28.14 -24.58
C TYR A 900 12.65 29.07 -25.44
N LYS A 901 12.76 28.94 -26.77
CA LYS A 901 12.06 29.80 -27.76
C LYS A 901 12.25 31.30 -27.50
N GLY A 902 13.49 31.69 -27.17
CA GLY A 902 13.87 33.10 -26.95
C GLY A 902 13.52 33.68 -25.57
N ALA A 903 12.97 32.90 -24.63
CA ALA A 903 12.63 33.37 -23.29
C ALA A 903 13.07 32.42 -22.18
N ALA A 904 13.38 32.96 -21.00
CA ALA A 904 13.59 32.15 -19.80
C ALA A 904 12.26 31.46 -19.43
N THR A 905 12.24 30.13 -19.52
CA THR A 905 11.05 29.32 -19.32
C THR A 905 11.25 28.40 -18.13
N THR A 906 10.30 28.44 -17.19
CA THR A 906 10.27 27.58 -16.01
C THR A 906 9.49 26.31 -16.32
N PHE A 907 10.17 25.16 -16.35
CA PHE A 907 9.54 23.85 -16.48
C PHE A 907 9.27 23.29 -15.08
N ILE A 908 8.03 23.38 -14.63
CA ILE A 908 7.55 22.78 -13.38
C ILE A 908 7.23 21.30 -13.66
N ARG A 909 7.78 20.37 -12.87
CA ARG A 909 7.70 18.91 -13.13
C ARG A 909 8.26 18.58 -14.50
N VAL A 910 9.56 18.84 -14.69
CA VAL A 910 10.28 18.60 -15.95
C VAL A 910 9.73 17.35 -16.64
N LEU A 911 9.09 17.55 -17.79
CA LEU A 911 8.51 16.43 -18.53
C LEU A 911 9.64 15.46 -18.85
N ILE A 912 9.46 14.19 -18.50
CA ILE A 912 10.48 13.15 -18.55
C ILE A 912 11.05 12.94 -19.98
N ALA A 913 10.36 13.47 -21.00
CA ALA A 913 10.74 13.44 -22.41
C ALA A 913 11.29 14.78 -22.96
N PHE A 914 11.49 15.82 -22.15
CA PHE A 914 12.05 17.09 -22.62
C PHE A 914 13.58 17.03 -22.66
N THR A 915 14.16 17.32 -23.82
CA THR A 915 15.62 17.32 -24.01
C THR A 915 16.12 18.60 -24.66
N MET A 916 17.23 19.14 -24.16
CA MET A 916 17.73 20.46 -24.55
C MET A 916 19.24 20.60 -24.35
N ILE A 917 19.88 21.36 -25.24
CA ILE A 917 21.27 21.83 -25.15
C ILE A 917 21.28 23.36 -25.26
N ASP A 918 21.85 24.03 -24.26
CA ASP A 918 22.13 25.48 -24.29
C ASP A 918 23.61 25.74 -23.99
N PHE A 919 24.40 26.08 -25.00
CA PHE A 919 25.82 26.43 -24.91
C PHE A 919 26.07 27.91 -25.24
N SER A 920 25.03 28.74 -25.18
CA SER A 920 25.13 30.13 -25.61
C SER A 920 26.06 30.99 -24.74
N ASP A 921 26.50 32.13 -25.27
CA ASP A 921 27.27 33.12 -24.52
C ASP A 921 28.53 32.53 -23.85
N ASN A 922 29.41 32.01 -24.71
CA ASN A 922 30.68 31.37 -24.33
C ASN A 922 31.76 31.72 -25.38
N ALA A 923 32.93 31.10 -25.29
CA ALA A 923 34.05 31.27 -26.23
C ALA A 923 34.32 30.01 -27.07
N PHE A 924 33.28 29.22 -27.41
CA PHE A 924 33.45 28.05 -28.28
C PHE A 924 33.85 28.45 -29.70
N THR A 925 34.70 27.63 -30.33
CA THR A 925 35.31 27.89 -31.64
C THR A 925 35.24 26.65 -32.54
N GLY A 926 35.65 26.78 -33.80
CA GLY A 926 35.62 25.69 -34.78
C GLY A 926 34.23 25.45 -35.35
N ASN A 927 34.06 24.32 -36.04
CA ASN A 927 32.81 24.01 -36.73
C ASN A 927 31.76 23.42 -35.77
N ILE A 928 30.47 23.64 -36.06
CA ILE A 928 29.38 22.90 -35.39
C ILE A 928 29.48 21.41 -35.79
N PRO A 929 29.60 20.47 -34.85
CA PRO A 929 29.73 19.04 -35.17
C PRO A 929 28.48 18.45 -35.83
N GLU A 930 28.68 17.68 -36.91
CA GLU A 930 27.59 16.97 -37.59
C GLU A 930 26.90 15.93 -36.68
N SER A 931 27.60 15.40 -35.67
CA SER A 931 27.08 14.39 -34.75
C SER A 931 25.92 14.89 -33.88
N ILE A 932 25.73 16.21 -33.73
CA ILE A 932 24.54 16.79 -33.08
C ILE A 932 23.26 16.30 -33.77
N GLY A 933 23.29 16.12 -35.10
CA GLY A 933 22.16 15.61 -35.88
C GLY A 933 21.68 14.21 -35.49
N ARG A 934 22.44 13.46 -34.68
CA ARG A 934 22.07 12.14 -34.16
C ARG A 934 21.17 12.20 -32.92
N LEU A 935 21.04 13.36 -32.28
CA LEU A 935 20.25 13.55 -31.05
C LEU A 935 18.76 13.72 -31.38
N THR A 936 18.15 12.70 -32.00
CA THR A 936 16.82 12.80 -32.62
C THR A 936 15.67 13.20 -31.69
N SER A 937 15.84 13.12 -30.38
CA SER A 937 14.85 13.53 -29.38
C SER A 937 14.95 15.03 -29.01
N LEU A 938 16.01 15.72 -29.42
CA LEU A 938 16.32 17.10 -29.02
C LEU A 938 15.19 18.07 -29.41
N ARG A 939 14.74 18.89 -28.44
CA ARG A 939 13.68 19.89 -28.62
C ARG A 939 14.21 21.33 -28.67
N GLY A 940 15.32 21.61 -27.98
CA GLY A 940 15.96 22.92 -27.99
C GLY A 940 17.47 22.81 -28.22
N LEU A 941 18.00 23.63 -29.13
CA LEU A 941 19.43 23.79 -29.38
C LEU A 941 19.77 25.29 -29.44
N ASN A 942 20.58 25.75 -28.51
CA ASN A 942 21.06 27.14 -28.47
C ASN A 942 22.60 27.14 -28.44
N LEU A 943 23.22 27.62 -29.52
CA LEU A 943 24.67 27.77 -29.68
C LEU A 943 25.05 29.24 -29.94
N SER A 944 24.14 30.18 -29.66
CA SER A 944 24.30 31.59 -29.97
C SER A 944 25.42 32.26 -29.17
N HIS A 945 25.85 33.46 -29.58
CA HIS A 945 26.88 34.24 -28.87
C HIS A 945 28.16 33.43 -28.61
N ASN A 946 28.75 32.91 -29.68
CA ASN A 946 30.00 32.15 -29.63
C ASN A 946 30.90 32.55 -30.82
N ALA A 947 31.99 31.82 -31.05
CA ALA A 947 32.89 32.02 -32.17
C ALA A 947 32.90 30.80 -33.12
N PHE A 948 31.76 30.11 -33.29
CA PHE A 948 31.66 29.01 -34.25
C PHE A 948 31.86 29.50 -35.68
N THR A 949 32.62 28.73 -36.46
CA THR A 949 32.98 28.98 -37.87
C THR A 949 32.48 27.85 -38.76
N GLY A 950 32.79 27.90 -40.07
CA GLY A 950 32.37 26.86 -41.02
C GLY A 950 30.90 26.99 -41.43
N THR A 951 30.32 25.92 -41.97
CA THR A 951 28.94 25.90 -42.47
C THR A 951 27.96 25.35 -41.44
N ILE A 952 26.67 25.67 -41.57
CA ILE A 952 25.61 25.00 -40.80
C ILE A 952 25.53 23.52 -41.28
N PRO A 953 25.67 22.52 -40.40
CA PRO A 953 25.63 21.12 -40.81
C PRO A 953 24.26 20.71 -41.32
N SER A 954 24.22 20.08 -42.51
CA SER A 954 22.99 19.55 -43.10
C SER A 954 22.32 18.46 -42.23
N GLN A 955 23.12 17.77 -41.40
CA GLN A 955 22.71 16.71 -40.50
C GLN A 955 21.76 17.19 -39.38
N LEU A 956 21.70 18.50 -39.10
CA LEU A 956 20.70 19.06 -38.18
C LEU A 956 19.26 18.80 -38.65
N SER A 957 19.04 18.51 -39.95
CA SER A 957 17.74 18.05 -40.48
C SER A 957 17.22 16.75 -39.84
N GLY A 958 18.10 15.95 -39.22
CA GLY A 958 17.73 14.73 -38.49
C GLY A 958 16.99 14.97 -37.16
N LEU A 959 16.96 16.21 -36.66
CA LEU A 959 16.35 16.58 -35.39
C LEU A 959 14.83 16.83 -35.53
N ALA A 960 14.07 15.81 -35.90
CA ALA A 960 12.64 15.95 -36.23
C ALA A 960 11.75 16.53 -35.09
N GLN A 961 12.18 16.39 -33.83
CA GLN A 961 11.48 16.91 -32.65
C GLN A 961 11.94 18.33 -32.24
N LEU A 962 12.85 18.96 -32.99
CA LEU A 962 13.41 20.26 -32.64
C LEU A 962 12.34 21.35 -32.76
N GLU A 963 12.17 22.13 -31.70
CA GLU A 963 11.20 23.20 -31.60
C GLU A 963 11.85 24.59 -31.52
N SER A 964 13.09 24.68 -31.05
CA SER A 964 13.84 25.93 -30.86
C SER A 964 15.28 25.78 -31.33
N LEU A 965 15.70 26.61 -32.30
CA LEU A 965 17.07 26.65 -32.82
C LEU A 965 17.62 28.08 -32.82
N ASP A 966 18.70 28.30 -32.08
CA ASP A 966 19.40 29.59 -32.07
C ASP A 966 20.90 29.41 -32.34
N LEU A 967 21.35 29.93 -33.47
CA LEU A 967 22.75 29.94 -33.93
C LEU A 967 23.27 31.37 -34.13
N SER A 968 22.54 32.37 -33.63
CA SER A 968 22.86 33.78 -33.87
C SER A 968 24.17 34.22 -33.23
N LEU A 969 24.73 35.34 -33.69
CA LEU A 969 25.95 35.95 -33.13
C LEU A 969 27.12 34.96 -33.08
N ASN A 970 27.45 34.43 -34.26
CA ASN A 970 28.58 33.53 -34.52
C ASN A 970 29.33 33.97 -35.78
N GLN A 971 30.25 33.15 -36.28
CA GLN A 971 31.02 33.39 -37.50
C GLN A 971 30.73 32.34 -38.59
N LEU A 972 29.52 31.76 -38.58
CA LEU A 972 29.09 30.75 -39.54
C LEU A 972 29.01 31.35 -40.95
N SER A 973 29.34 30.57 -41.96
CA SER A 973 29.50 30.99 -43.36
C SER A 973 28.91 29.96 -44.32
N GLY A 974 28.80 30.31 -45.61
CA GLY A 974 28.16 29.46 -46.61
C GLY A 974 26.63 29.55 -46.58
N GLU A 975 25.98 28.68 -47.36
CA GLU A 975 24.53 28.66 -47.52
C GLU A 975 23.79 28.05 -46.31
N ILE A 976 22.55 28.46 -46.09
CA ILE A 976 21.62 27.78 -45.19
C ILE A 976 21.17 26.49 -45.90
N PRO A 977 21.46 25.27 -45.37
CA PRO A 977 21.14 24.04 -46.09
C PRO A 977 19.64 23.90 -46.35
N GLU A 978 19.24 23.71 -47.61
CA GLU A 978 17.82 23.57 -47.98
C GLU A 978 17.12 22.43 -47.23
N VAL A 979 17.85 21.37 -46.89
CA VAL A 979 17.33 20.21 -46.16
C VAL A 979 16.75 20.59 -44.79
N LEU A 980 17.14 21.71 -44.17
CA LEU A 980 16.58 22.14 -42.88
C LEU A 980 15.10 22.50 -42.96
N VAL A 981 14.54 22.71 -44.17
CA VAL A 981 13.10 22.86 -44.40
C VAL A 981 12.29 21.66 -43.90
N SER A 982 12.92 20.48 -43.75
CA SER A 982 12.26 19.27 -43.21
C SER A 982 11.95 19.34 -41.71
N LEU A 983 12.46 20.34 -40.98
CA LEU A 983 12.22 20.51 -39.56
C LEU A 983 10.84 21.11 -39.29
N THR A 984 9.81 20.26 -39.32
CA THR A 984 8.40 20.68 -39.21
C THR A 984 7.99 21.21 -37.85
N SER A 985 8.73 20.86 -36.79
CA SER A 985 8.40 21.17 -35.40
C SER A 985 8.99 22.49 -34.91
N VAL A 986 9.91 23.12 -35.68
CA VAL A 986 10.61 24.33 -35.27
C VAL A 986 9.64 25.50 -35.23
N GLY A 987 9.41 26.03 -34.03
CA GLY A 987 8.58 27.22 -33.80
C GLY A 987 9.40 28.49 -33.51
N TRP A 988 10.70 28.36 -33.26
CA TRP A 988 11.61 29.48 -33.03
C TRP A 988 12.95 29.25 -33.74
N LEU A 989 13.35 30.19 -34.59
CA LEU A 989 14.61 30.17 -35.35
C LEU A 989 15.31 31.53 -35.28
N ASN A 990 16.60 31.52 -34.97
CA ASN A 990 17.45 32.70 -35.04
C ASN A 990 18.84 32.36 -35.60
N LEU A 991 19.17 32.92 -36.76
CA LEU A 991 20.43 32.76 -37.49
C LEU A 991 21.14 34.11 -37.70
N SER A 992 20.67 35.17 -37.02
CA SER A 992 21.14 36.54 -37.21
C SER A 992 22.62 36.72 -36.83
N TYR A 993 23.24 37.76 -37.36
CA TYR A 993 24.63 38.16 -37.08
C TYR A 993 25.64 37.01 -37.26
N ASN A 994 25.67 36.47 -38.48
CA ASN A 994 26.67 35.51 -38.96
C ASN A 994 27.29 36.03 -40.28
N ARG A 995 27.98 35.15 -41.02
CA ARG A 995 28.52 35.39 -42.38
C ARG A 995 27.83 34.50 -43.42
N LEU A 996 26.56 34.17 -43.22
CA LEU A 996 25.79 33.31 -44.12
C LEU A 996 25.54 34.02 -45.45
N GLU A 997 25.47 33.23 -46.53
CA GLU A 997 25.30 33.71 -47.90
C GLU A 997 24.27 32.89 -48.68
N GLY A 998 23.85 33.38 -49.84
CA GLY A 998 22.92 32.68 -50.72
C GLY A 998 21.45 32.89 -50.38
N ALA A 999 20.59 32.07 -50.99
CA ALA A 999 19.14 32.19 -50.86
C ALA A 999 18.63 31.58 -49.54
N ILE A 1000 17.73 32.27 -48.85
CA ILE A 1000 17.01 31.69 -47.71
C ILE A 1000 16.10 30.56 -48.22
N PRO A 1001 16.21 29.32 -47.68
CA PRO A 1001 15.38 28.20 -48.10
C PRO A 1001 13.89 28.50 -48.01
N GLN A 1002 13.16 28.14 -49.07
CA GLN A 1002 11.73 28.40 -49.16
C GLN A 1002 10.94 27.10 -48.95
N GLY A 1003 10.36 26.91 -47.76
CA GLY A 1003 9.46 25.78 -47.47
C GLY A 1003 9.26 25.52 -45.98
N GLY A 1004 8.28 24.69 -45.64
CA GLY A 1004 8.03 24.26 -44.27
C GLY A 1004 7.87 25.44 -43.29
N GLN A 1005 8.52 25.36 -42.13
CA GLN A 1005 8.48 26.42 -41.13
C GLN A 1005 9.30 27.67 -41.52
N PHE A 1006 10.28 27.56 -42.44
CA PHE A 1006 11.18 28.66 -42.80
C PHE A 1006 10.47 29.88 -43.40
N GLN A 1007 9.30 29.69 -44.01
CA GLN A 1007 8.49 30.78 -44.56
C GLN A 1007 7.76 31.61 -43.48
N THR A 1008 7.70 31.11 -42.24
CA THR A 1008 6.96 31.74 -41.15
C THR A 1008 7.81 32.72 -40.33
N PHE A 1009 9.15 32.61 -40.42
CA PHE A 1009 10.08 33.43 -39.64
C PHE A 1009 10.27 34.83 -40.25
N GLY A 1010 10.40 35.84 -39.39
CA GLY A 1010 10.58 37.24 -39.78
C GLY A 1010 12.01 37.58 -40.22
N SER A 1011 12.19 38.80 -40.74
CA SER A 1011 13.51 39.30 -41.18
C SER A 1011 14.54 39.35 -40.04
N SER A 1012 14.11 39.54 -38.80
CA SER A 1012 14.96 39.54 -37.61
C SER A 1012 15.74 38.24 -37.43
N SER A 1013 15.16 37.09 -37.81
CA SER A 1013 15.82 35.78 -37.71
C SER A 1013 17.05 35.65 -38.62
N PHE A 1014 17.23 36.54 -39.60
CA PHE A 1014 18.29 36.47 -40.61
C PHE A 1014 19.16 37.74 -40.67
N GLU A 1015 18.85 38.75 -39.85
CA GLU A 1015 19.51 40.05 -39.83
C GLU A 1015 21.03 39.94 -39.65
N GLY A 1016 21.81 40.92 -40.13
CA GLY A 1016 23.26 40.94 -39.92
C GLY A 1016 24.07 40.02 -40.84
N ASN A 1017 23.42 39.23 -41.70
CA ASN A 1017 24.07 38.43 -42.74
C ASN A 1017 24.04 39.17 -44.10
N ALA A 1018 25.10 39.91 -44.43
CA ALA A 1018 25.09 40.83 -45.57
C ALA A 1018 24.89 40.16 -46.94
N ALA A 1019 25.24 38.88 -47.08
CA ALA A 1019 25.18 38.13 -48.33
C ALA A 1019 23.94 37.22 -48.47
N LEU A 1020 23.01 37.22 -47.49
CA LEU A 1020 21.74 36.50 -47.60
C LEU A 1020 20.73 37.28 -48.44
N CYS A 1021 19.94 36.54 -49.22
CA CYS A 1021 18.89 37.09 -50.07
C CYS A 1021 17.63 36.20 -50.08
N GLY A 1022 16.51 36.73 -50.58
CA GLY A 1022 15.23 36.02 -50.62
C GLY A 1022 14.32 36.36 -49.43
N LYS A 1023 13.04 36.00 -49.52
CA LYS A 1023 12.05 36.28 -48.47
C LYS A 1023 12.47 35.57 -47.16
N PRO A 1024 12.36 36.23 -45.99
CA PRO A 1024 11.66 37.50 -45.70
C PRO A 1024 12.49 38.78 -45.92
N LEU A 1025 13.73 38.71 -46.40
CA LEU A 1025 14.56 39.89 -46.64
C LEU A 1025 14.11 40.66 -47.89
N SER A 1026 14.39 41.96 -47.92
CA SER A 1026 14.12 42.82 -49.09
C SER A 1026 15.15 42.63 -50.23
N ILE A 1027 16.26 41.94 -49.95
CA ILE A 1027 17.36 41.66 -50.90
C ILE A 1027 16.93 40.52 -51.83
N ARG A 1028 16.97 40.73 -53.15
CA ARG A 1028 16.61 39.71 -54.16
C ARG A 1028 17.81 38.86 -54.55
N CYS A 1029 17.62 37.55 -54.68
CA CYS A 1029 18.66 36.66 -55.21
C CYS A 1029 18.75 36.78 -56.73
N ASN A 1030 19.84 37.37 -57.23
CA ASN A 1030 20.11 37.41 -58.68
C ASN A 1030 20.86 36.13 -59.08
N GLY A 1031 20.26 35.34 -59.98
CA GLY A 1031 20.86 34.11 -60.47
C GLY A 1031 22.17 34.36 -61.25
N SER A 1032 23.27 33.82 -60.71
CA SER A 1032 24.57 33.52 -61.33
C SER A 1032 25.33 34.61 -62.10
N ASN A 1033 26.58 34.84 -61.68
CA ASN A 1033 27.70 35.56 -62.30
C ASN A 1033 27.62 37.10 -62.37
N ALA A 1034 28.07 37.75 -61.29
CA ALA A 1034 28.75 39.04 -61.37
C ALA A 1034 29.84 39.10 -60.29
N GLY A 1035 31.04 39.56 -60.67
CA GLY A 1035 32.19 39.75 -59.78
C GLY A 1035 31.91 40.77 -58.65
N PRO A 1036 32.92 41.02 -57.79
CA PRO A 1036 32.72 41.79 -56.56
C PRO A 1036 32.17 43.18 -56.88
N PRO A 1037 31.21 43.71 -56.09
CA PRO A 1037 30.88 45.12 -56.20
C PRO A 1037 32.12 45.93 -55.81
N SER A 1038 32.43 46.91 -56.64
CA SER A 1038 33.51 47.88 -56.48
C SER A 1038 33.50 48.54 -55.09
N LEU A 1039 34.69 48.67 -54.53
CA LEU A 1039 35.02 49.64 -53.49
C LEU A 1039 34.60 51.05 -53.96
N GLU A 1040 33.56 51.60 -53.34
CA GLU A 1040 33.52 53.04 -53.07
C GLU A 1040 33.75 53.25 -51.58
N HIS A 1041 34.67 54.17 -51.32
CA HIS A 1041 35.32 54.42 -50.06
C HIS A 1041 34.43 55.26 -49.15
N SER A 1042 34.49 54.96 -47.85
CA SER A 1042 34.47 55.94 -46.76
C SER A 1042 33.17 56.72 -46.53
N GLU A 1043 32.41 56.27 -45.53
CA GLU A 1043 32.18 57.11 -44.34
C GLU A 1043 32.04 56.21 -43.09
N SER A 1044 33.20 55.92 -42.49
CA SER A 1044 33.27 55.51 -41.08
C SER A 1044 33.07 56.73 -40.17
N TRP A 1045 32.69 56.48 -38.92
CA TRP A 1045 32.70 57.38 -37.74
C TRP A 1045 31.36 57.89 -37.17
N GLU A 1046 30.22 57.87 -37.87
CA GLU A 1046 28.95 58.35 -37.25
C GLU A 1046 28.10 57.25 -36.57
N ALA A 1047 27.99 56.04 -37.15
CA ALA A 1047 27.12 54.99 -36.59
C ALA A 1047 27.60 54.37 -35.25
N ARG A 1048 28.91 54.36 -34.99
CA ARG A 1048 29.45 53.95 -33.67
C ARG A 1048 29.16 54.99 -32.60
N THR A 1049 29.06 56.26 -32.99
CA THR A 1049 28.78 57.37 -32.08
C THR A 1049 27.31 57.37 -31.69
N GLU A 1050 26.37 57.10 -32.60
CA GLU A 1050 24.95 56.99 -32.23
C GLU A 1050 24.63 55.80 -31.33
N THR A 1051 25.27 54.65 -31.54
CA THR A 1051 25.07 53.47 -30.68
C THR A 1051 25.70 53.66 -29.30
N ILE A 1052 26.92 54.21 -29.23
CA ILE A 1052 27.57 54.53 -27.95
C ILE A 1052 26.84 55.68 -27.23
N VAL A 1053 26.34 56.68 -27.95
CA VAL A 1053 25.51 57.76 -27.40
C VAL A 1053 24.17 57.20 -26.92
N LEU A 1054 23.54 56.24 -27.60
CA LEU A 1054 22.31 55.59 -27.13
C LEU A 1054 22.55 54.80 -25.82
N TYR A 1055 23.64 54.02 -25.73
CA TYR A 1055 23.99 53.30 -24.50
C TYR A 1055 24.39 54.23 -23.35
N ILE A 1056 25.13 55.31 -23.63
CA ILE A 1056 25.46 56.34 -22.63
C ILE A 1056 24.18 57.12 -22.22
N SER A 1057 23.26 57.39 -23.15
CA SER A 1057 22.00 58.11 -22.87
C SER A 1057 21.03 57.27 -22.04
N VAL A 1058 20.90 55.98 -22.33
CA VAL A 1058 20.07 55.05 -21.55
C VAL A 1058 20.69 54.82 -20.16
N GLY A 1059 22.01 54.63 -20.06
CA GLY A 1059 22.71 54.52 -18.77
C GLY A 1059 22.63 55.80 -17.92
N SER A 1060 22.77 56.96 -18.54
CA SER A 1060 22.65 58.27 -17.86
C SER A 1060 21.21 58.59 -17.47
N GLY A 1061 20.24 58.22 -18.30
CA GLY A 1061 18.81 58.38 -18.01
C GLY A 1061 18.33 57.48 -16.87
N PHE A 1062 18.82 56.25 -16.79
CA PHE A 1062 18.55 55.35 -15.66
C PHE A 1062 19.22 55.83 -14.37
N GLY A 1063 20.46 56.31 -14.45
CA GLY A 1063 21.18 56.90 -13.32
C GLY A 1063 20.52 58.17 -12.78
N LEU A 1064 20.09 59.08 -13.66
CA LEU A 1064 19.35 60.29 -13.29
C LEU A 1064 17.96 59.97 -12.75
N GLY A 1065 17.25 58.99 -13.33
CA GLY A 1065 15.96 58.53 -12.83
C GLY A 1065 16.05 57.89 -11.44
N PHE A 1066 17.09 57.07 -11.19
CA PHE A 1066 17.34 56.45 -9.90
C PHE A 1066 17.77 57.48 -8.85
N ALA A 1067 18.63 58.43 -9.20
CA ALA A 1067 19.03 59.52 -8.31
C ALA A 1067 17.85 60.46 -7.97
N MET A 1068 16.98 60.76 -8.93
CA MET A 1068 15.76 61.55 -8.71
C MET A 1068 14.74 60.79 -7.85
N ALA A 1069 14.57 59.47 -8.04
CA ALA A 1069 13.71 58.65 -7.20
C ALA A 1069 14.25 58.53 -5.76
N PHE A 1070 15.57 58.41 -5.60
CA PHE A 1070 16.24 58.40 -4.30
C PHE A 1070 16.14 59.77 -3.60
N LEU A 1071 16.32 60.87 -4.32
CA LEU A 1071 16.10 62.22 -3.80
C LEU A 1071 14.62 62.46 -3.43
N PHE A 1072 13.67 61.97 -4.23
CA PHE A 1072 12.23 62.06 -3.90
C PHE A 1072 11.83 61.23 -2.68
N GLN A 1073 12.51 60.10 -2.42
CA GLN A 1073 12.32 59.33 -1.19
C GLN A 1073 12.97 60.00 0.03
N VAL A 1074 14.14 60.62 -0.12
CA VAL A 1074 14.82 61.35 0.96
C VAL A 1074 14.09 62.65 1.35
N PHE A 1075 13.40 63.31 0.41
CA PHE A 1075 12.61 64.52 0.70
C PHE A 1075 11.16 64.28 1.12
N ARG A 1076 10.66 63.03 1.09
CA ARG A 1076 9.35 62.64 1.67
C ARG A 1076 9.41 62.27 3.16
N GLY A 1077 10.60 62.30 3.75
CA GLY A 1077 10.86 62.01 5.17
C GLY A 1077 11.25 63.24 5.99
N LYS A 1078 10.75 64.44 5.64
CA LYS A 1078 10.74 65.63 6.50
C LYS A 1078 9.34 66.22 6.58
#